data_AF-A0A0T5ZK11-F1
#
_entry.id   AF-A0A0T5ZK11-F1
#
_cell.length_a   1.000
_cell.length_b   1.000
_cell.length_c   1.000
_cell.angle_alpha   90.00
_cell.angle_beta   90.00
_cell.angle_gamma   90.00
#
_symmetry.space_group_name_H-M   'P 1'
#
loop_
_entity.id
_entity.type
_entity.pdbx_description
1 polymer ?
#
loop_
_entity_poly.entity_id
_entity_poly.type
_entity_poly.pdbx_seq_one_letter_code
_entity_poly.pdbx_strand_id
1 'polypeptide(L)'
;MKTSSEEILEKFLRYLEKERKRVWISNGIVEFAFVSFASLGLASLLAHIYSNNIYFSVLKVFIILALCYGFVKFIVSPILKREEKAKLAIELEKISPGLGEDTLNALLLLSDLTTNDKELGVSKFLTEAHVNEVTSKLESIDLSPAIPSEKIKTYWRPLAAILALSTTMLILAPKGFQSLLFSANVLPPSEPNLLELADIEVEHTYPAYTKLSSQVVKGSTGDVKAIKGTHVTFKAIPIKKLVKGELVIENGLVTSVSSDGERINGEFTILSNGSFFIQDKNGEQRSRIFKITAENDKNPKVSIDSPSDKVIEIEDEENLDILYKADDDFGLKKLLLTFKTKRGESSRSIGQIKEEPKSLEGKFTWDFSGVESEPEEIIEAMIQAYDNDTVSGPKVGVSNVIKVKLNDPRKRHKNILVSVENLLDQFLDTLADEIENRPWDNKNINRTKVIQDGISSKIEKVIDTLNEILERIKDDDFSNYTYFLGLSNMKIGTEDLLNERHDLLTSLSLSDISRLTGLITKEINEFEDSILFLDSLLKGDKLRDSLLYGRETLSKYKELSELLKNLKQNENEETRKEVEKKIEEIRGLISQLTKTLGSINLDIPDGYLNPDAFNSLDLEGKLDEIMNLIKEGQIDKALEMLASLGENLQEMVASLESGFQSYSSASLSKEMTELNNIISNIEGLEEGEKSLKEKTEKLKSSLLKDPSSKGNLNKFVEREKKKIEMLKNLLMETRSKLFPNFEKNELVEGSILVDRILYEIDELKHWLESFEFNEALLQAKDVEEQTIGLRNLSDLRLGKIASASLEVENSAELAREIREDLEELSRQGGKKEIMRDLVQKQDSIKKDTSKLIGKISGLSEEKLILPPKIGEKLLESKGFMQGASNNLKDIEISKALSNQDEAIKALKQAREEAKGLLEKYQLSAKGMGIPAPFLMGREEFKEGIHGVDTSYVEIPSAEEFKEGREFKESLLKSLKEGSPEGFSELNKNYYERIIK
;
A
#
# COMPACT_ATOMS: atom_id res chain seq x y z
N MET A 1 34.59 -102.23 12.05
CA MET A 1 35.22 -100.90 12.24
C MET A 1 36.32 -100.59 11.22
N LYS A 2 36.46 -101.34 10.12
CA LYS A 2 37.52 -101.13 9.11
C LYS A 2 37.19 -100.12 8.00
N THR A 3 35.95 -99.64 7.90
CA THR A 3 35.47 -98.86 6.74
C THR A 3 35.35 -97.35 6.99
N SER A 4 35.24 -96.86 8.23
CA SER A 4 34.99 -95.42 8.43
C SER A 4 36.22 -94.55 8.25
N SER A 5 37.40 -94.97 8.73
CA SER A 5 38.58 -94.10 8.76
C SER A 5 39.20 -93.86 7.37
N GLU A 6 39.15 -94.87 6.48
CA GLU A 6 39.55 -94.73 5.08
C GLU A 6 38.63 -93.77 4.32
N GLU A 7 37.31 -93.92 4.47
CA GLU A 7 36.34 -93.01 3.86
C GLU A 7 36.51 -91.58 4.37
N ILE A 8 36.80 -91.38 5.66
CA ILE A 8 37.02 -90.05 6.23
C ILE A 8 38.27 -89.40 5.61
N LEU A 9 39.40 -90.12 5.54
CA LEU A 9 40.64 -89.59 4.97
C LEU A 9 40.51 -89.28 3.47
N GLU A 10 39.87 -90.16 2.71
CA GLU A 10 39.60 -89.91 1.29
C GLU A 10 38.65 -88.72 1.08
N LYS A 11 37.59 -88.63 1.89
CA LYS A 11 36.62 -87.53 1.82
C LYS A 11 37.28 -86.20 2.15
N PHE A 12 38.21 -86.18 3.10
CA PHE A 12 38.96 -85.01 3.51
C PHE A 12 39.91 -84.50 2.40
N LEU A 13 40.70 -85.40 1.80
CA LEU A 13 41.60 -85.03 0.70
C LEU A 13 40.82 -84.62 -0.56
N ARG A 14 39.69 -85.27 -0.86
CA ARG A 14 38.79 -84.85 -1.95
C ARG A 14 38.18 -83.47 -1.69
N TYR A 15 37.85 -83.16 -0.43
CA TYR A 15 37.35 -81.84 -0.05
C TYR A 15 38.42 -80.77 -0.25
N LEU A 16 39.66 -81.03 0.21
CA LEU A 16 40.78 -80.10 0.06
C LEU A 16 41.17 -79.87 -1.41
N GLU A 17 41.19 -80.93 -2.23
CA GLU A 17 41.39 -80.81 -3.69
C GLU A 17 40.29 -79.96 -4.34
N LYS A 18 39.03 -80.18 -3.94
CA LYS A 18 37.88 -79.44 -4.48
C LYS A 18 37.92 -77.96 -4.13
N GLU A 19 38.21 -77.59 -2.88
CA GLU A 19 38.30 -76.19 -2.47
C GLU A 19 39.51 -75.48 -3.10
N ARG A 20 40.68 -76.14 -3.21
CA ARG A 20 41.83 -75.56 -3.92
C ARG A 20 41.53 -75.32 -5.40
N LYS A 21 40.89 -76.28 -6.06
CA LYS A 21 40.47 -76.15 -7.46
C LYS A 21 39.49 -74.99 -7.66
N ARG A 22 38.57 -74.80 -6.71
CA ARG A 22 37.64 -73.67 -6.70
C ARG A 22 38.40 -72.33 -6.65
N VAL A 23 39.37 -72.20 -5.74
CA VAL A 23 40.19 -70.98 -5.64
C VAL A 23 41.02 -70.74 -6.90
N TRP A 24 41.59 -71.78 -7.51
CA TRP A 24 42.36 -71.62 -8.75
C TRP A 24 41.51 -71.18 -9.93
N ILE A 25 40.28 -71.70 -10.05
CA ILE A 25 39.33 -71.24 -11.07
C ILE A 25 38.98 -69.77 -10.82
N SER A 26 38.70 -69.39 -9.56
CA SER A 26 38.45 -68.01 -9.17
C SER A 26 39.61 -67.08 -9.56
N ASN A 27 40.85 -67.50 -9.27
CA ASN A 27 42.06 -66.76 -9.64
C ASN A 27 42.26 -66.68 -11.16
N GLY A 28 41.98 -67.76 -11.87
CA GLY A 28 42.04 -67.83 -13.33
C GLY A 28 41.04 -66.90 -14.02
N ILE A 29 39.83 -66.76 -13.46
CA ILE A 29 38.81 -65.81 -13.94
C ILE A 29 39.32 -64.37 -13.80
N VAL A 30 39.94 -64.02 -12.67
CA VAL A 30 40.51 -62.68 -12.46
C VAL A 30 41.61 -62.40 -13.48
N GLU A 31 42.53 -63.34 -13.71
CA GLU A 31 43.61 -63.20 -14.70
C GLU A 31 43.07 -63.11 -16.14
N PHE A 32 42.03 -63.88 -16.45
CA PHE A 32 41.36 -63.80 -17.75
C PHE A 32 40.70 -62.44 -17.97
N ALA A 33 40.04 -61.88 -16.94
CA ALA A 33 39.44 -60.55 -17.00
C ALA A 33 40.51 -59.46 -17.24
N PHE A 34 41.68 -59.57 -16.59
CA PHE A 34 42.81 -58.69 -16.84
C PHE A 34 43.25 -58.68 -18.31
N VAL A 35 43.45 -59.87 -18.90
CA VAL A 35 43.86 -60.00 -20.32
C VAL A 35 42.78 -59.46 -21.25
N SER A 36 41.52 -59.72 -20.92
CA SER A 36 40.36 -59.25 -21.71
C SER A 36 40.31 -57.73 -21.75
N PHE A 37 40.35 -57.06 -20.60
CA PHE A 37 40.28 -55.61 -20.53
C PHE A 37 41.55 -54.93 -21.06
N ALA A 38 42.72 -55.51 -20.81
CA ALA A 38 43.98 -54.97 -21.34
C ALA A 38 44.05 -55.07 -22.88
N SER A 39 43.65 -56.20 -23.46
CA SER A 39 43.61 -56.38 -24.91
C SER A 39 42.59 -55.46 -25.58
N LEU A 40 41.41 -55.29 -24.97
CA LEU A 40 40.39 -54.35 -25.41
C LEU A 40 40.90 -52.90 -25.38
N GLY A 41 41.44 -52.46 -24.23
CA GLY A 41 41.97 -51.12 -24.09
C GLY A 41 43.11 -50.81 -25.04
N LEU A 42 44.03 -51.76 -25.23
CA LEU A 42 45.15 -51.61 -26.17
C LEU A 42 44.66 -51.52 -27.62
N ALA A 43 43.72 -52.37 -28.04
CA ALA A 43 43.17 -52.33 -29.38
C ALA A 43 42.38 -51.02 -29.63
N SER A 44 41.60 -50.55 -28.65
CA SER A 44 40.91 -49.25 -28.71
C SER A 44 41.89 -48.08 -28.80
N LEU A 45 43.01 -48.13 -28.10
CA LEU A 45 44.08 -47.13 -28.22
C LEU A 45 44.70 -47.16 -29.64
N LEU A 46 45.11 -48.35 -30.10
CA LEU A 46 45.74 -48.54 -31.41
C LEU A 46 44.82 -48.16 -32.58
N ALA A 47 43.50 -48.24 -32.40
CA ALA A 47 42.53 -47.81 -33.42
C ALA A 47 42.69 -46.34 -33.84
N HIS A 48 43.40 -45.50 -33.08
CA HIS A 48 43.68 -44.12 -33.46
C HIS A 48 44.82 -43.96 -34.47
N ILE A 49 45.65 -44.99 -34.68
CA ILE A 49 46.86 -44.86 -35.53
C ILE A 49 46.47 -44.80 -37.02
N TYR A 50 45.55 -45.66 -37.45
CA TYR A 50 45.09 -45.72 -38.83
C TYR A 50 43.57 -45.84 -38.90
N SER A 51 42.93 -44.91 -39.58
CA SER A 51 41.47 -44.90 -39.79
C SER A 51 41.06 -45.78 -40.99
N ASN A 52 41.69 -46.94 -41.17
CA ASN A 52 41.34 -47.87 -42.25
C ASN A 52 40.54 -49.06 -41.70
N ASN A 53 39.43 -49.32 -42.36
CA ASN A 53 38.56 -50.46 -42.22
C ASN A 53 39.27 -51.83 -42.10
N ILE A 54 40.30 -52.09 -42.92
CA ILE A 54 41.09 -53.35 -42.84
C ILE A 54 41.91 -53.41 -41.54
N TYR A 55 42.44 -52.27 -41.10
CA TYR A 55 43.22 -52.18 -39.87
C TYR A 55 42.35 -52.45 -38.63
N PHE A 56 41.11 -51.94 -38.63
CA PHE A 56 40.13 -52.26 -37.58
C PHE A 56 39.77 -53.74 -37.52
N SER A 57 39.65 -54.40 -38.69
CA SER A 57 39.47 -55.86 -38.76
C SER A 57 40.63 -56.62 -38.11
N VAL A 58 41.87 -56.20 -38.36
CA VAL A 58 43.08 -56.82 -37.77
C VAL A 58 43.08 -56.68 -36.24
N LEU A 59 42.75 -55.49 -35.72
CA LEU A 59 42.65 -55.25 -34.28
C LEU A 59 41.56 -56.10 -33.62
N LYS A 60 40.42 -56.29 -34.28
CA LYS A 60 39.34 -57.18 -33.78
C LYS A 60 39.80 -58.64 -33.72
N VAL A 61 40.48 -59.14 -34.75
CA VAL A 61 41.04 -60.50 -34.76
C VAL A 61 42.06 -60.68 -33.63
N PHE A 62 42.90 -59.66 -33.38
CA PHE A 62 43.85 -59.68 -32.26
C PHE A 62 43.16 -59.84 -30.90
N ILE A 63 42.09 -59.09 -30.63
CA ILE A 63 41.30 -59.23 -29.40
C ILE A 63 40.75 -60.66 -29.27
N ILE A 64 40.14 -61.19 -30.34
CA ILE A 64 39.57 -62.55 -30.33
C ILE A 64 40.64 -63.59 -30.00
N LEU A 65 41.82 -63.52 -30.63
CA LEU A 65 42.94 -64.43 -30.36
C LEU A 65 43.45 -64.30 -28.92
N ALA A 66 43.56 -63.08 -28.39
CA ALA A 66 43.99 -62.83 -27.01
C ALA A 66 42.99 -63.41 -26.00
N LEU A 67 41.69 -63.26 -26.26
CA LEU A 67 40.62 -63.86 -25.44
C LEU A 67 40.66 -65.38 -25.49
N CYS A 68 40.79 -65.99 -26.68
CA CYS A 68 40.91 -67.44 -26.80
C CYS A 68 42.13 -67.98 -26.04
N TYR A 69 43.29 -67.34 -26.20
CA TYR A 69 44.51 -67.73 -25.47
C TYR A 69 44.35 -67.58 -23.96
N GLY A 70 43.82 -66.43 -23.50
CA GLY A 70 43.58 -66.17 -22.08
C GLY A 70 42.64 -67.20 -21.46
N PHE A 71 41.55 -67.55 -22.17
CA PHE A 71 40.57 -68.52 -21.70
C PHE A 71 41.20 -69.92 -21.54
N VAL A 72 41.95 -70.38 -22.54
CA VAL A 72 42.62 -71.69 -22.49
C VAL A 72 43.66 -71.73 -21.37
N LYS A 73 44.50 -70.68 -21.26
CA LYS A 73 45.60 -70.64 -20.29
C LYS A 73 45.11 -70.51 -18.85
N PHE A 74 44.16 -69.62 -18.59
CA PHE A 74 43.80 -69.24 -17.22
C PHE A 74 42.54 -69.93 -16.72
N ILE A 75 41.64 -70.41 -17.60
CA ILE A 75 40.41 -71.09 -17.17
C ILE A 75 40.50 -72.59 -17.44
N VAL A 76 40.89 -73.01 -18.65
CA VAL A 76 40.90 -74.45 -19.01
C VAL A 76 42.06 -75.19 -18.35
N SER A 77 43.26 -74.63 -18.35
CA SER A 77 44.46 -75.29 -17.78
C SER A 77 44.32 -75.64 -16.28
N PRO A 78 43.82 -74.74 -15.40
CA PRO A 78 43.63 -75.08 -13.98
C PRO A 78 42.54 -76.12 -13.73
N ILE A 79 41.50 -76.17 -14.58
CA ILE A 79 40.40 -77.14 -14.45
C ILE A 79 40.88 -78.57 -14.77
N LEU A 80 41.84 -78.72 -15.68
CA LEU A 80 42.34 -80.03 -16.09
C LEU A 80 43.45 -80.58 -15.17
N LYS A 81 44.05 -79.74 -14.32
CA LYS A 81 45.10 -80.14 -13.38
C LYS A 81 44.51 -80.98 -12.23
N ARG A 82 45.05 -82.18 -12.00
CA ARG A 82 44.76 -83.02 -10.81
C ARG A 82 46.01 -83.05 -9.93
N GLU A 83 45.84 -82.89 -8.61
CA GLU A 83 46.95 -83.02 -7.67
C GLU A 83 47.04 -84.44 -7.11
N GLU A 84 48.27 -84.94 -6.94
CA GLU A 84 48.50 -86.24 -6.31
C GLU A 84 48.14 -86.16 -4.81
N LYS A 85 47.40 -87.16 -4.30
CA LYS A 85 46.98 -87.24 -2.90
C LYS A 85 48.15 -87.06 -1.91
N ALA A 86 49.33 -87.56 -2.24
CA ALA A 86 50.55 -87.39 -1.44
C ALA A 86 50.97 -85.92 -1.28
N LYS A 87 50.84 -85.10 -2.33
CA LYS A 87 51.15 -83.66 -2.26
C LYS A 87 50.10 -82.89 -1.46
N LEU A 88 48.84 -83.30 -1.54
CA LEU A 88 47.76 -82.73 -0.73
C LEU A 88 47.96 -83.03 0.76
N ALA A 89 48.45 -84.22 1.11
CA ALA A 89 48.76 -84.60 2.49
C ALA A 89 49.92 -83.78 3.07
N ILE A 90 51.03 -83.62 2.33
CA ILE A 90 52.20 -82.84 2.77
C ILE A 90 51.83 -81.36 3.05
N GLU A 91 50.86 -80.80 2.33
CA GLU A 91 50.43 -79.41 2.53
C GLU A 91 49.73 -79.18 3.89
N LEU A 92 49.31 -80.24 4.57
CA LEU A 92 48.77 -80.17 5.94
C LEU A 92 49.84 -79.82 6.98
N GLU A 93 51.12 -79.94 6.63
CA GLU A 93 52.26 -79.46 7.43
C GLU A 93 52.17 -77.96 7.73
N LYS A 94 51.50 -77.19 6.84
CA LYS A 94 51.26 -75.75 7.03
C LYS A 94 50.27 -75.45 8.15
N ILE A 95 49.42 -76.43 8.52
CA ILE A 95 48.45 -76.27 9.60
C ILE A 95 49.08 -76.63 10.94
N SER A 96 49.80 -77.75 11.01
CA SER A 96 50.53 -78.17 12.21
C SER A 96 51.76 -79.00 11.83
N PRO A 97 52.95 -78.73 12.43
CA PRO A 97 54.14 -79.54 12.20
C PRO A 97 53.91 -81.01 12.57
N GLY A 98 54.33 -81.93 11.70
CA GLY A 98 54.15 -83.38 11.79
C GLY A 98 52.85 -83.90 11.17
N LEU A 99 51.81 -83.05 11.00
CA LEU A 99 50.50 -83.51 10.53
C LEU A 99 50.52 -83.96 9.07
N GLY A 100 51.32 -83.31 8.21
CA GLY A 100 51.41 -83.69 6.81
C GLY A 100 52.14 -85.02 6.61
N GLU A 101 53.22 -85.22 7.36
CA GLU A 101 53.96 -86.48 7.38
C GLU A 101 53.12 -87.62 7.97
N ASP A 102 52.44 -87.39 9.09
CA ASP A 102 51.52 -88.35 9.71
C ASP A 102 50.38 -88.74 8.75
N THR A 103 49.82 -87.75 8.03
CA THR A 103 48.73 -88.00 7.07
C THR A 103 49.21 -88.76 5.84
N LEU A 104 50.41 -88.46 5.35
CA LEU A 104 51.02 -89.17 4.23
C LEU A 104 51.34 -90.62 4.62
N ASN A 105 51.93 -90.82 5.80
CA ASN A 105 52.24 -92.14 6.35
C ASN A 105 50.97 -92.95 6.58
N ALA A 106 49.93 -92.34 7.16
CA ALA A 106 48.63 -92.98 7.30
C ALA A 106 48.06 -93.42 5.94
N LEU A 107 48.18 -92.59 4.89
CA LEU A 107 47.67 -92.90 3.55
C LEU A 107 48.44 -94.04 2.86
N LEU A 108 49.77 -94.06 2.99
CA LEU A 108 50.61 -95.15 2.49
C LEU A 108 50.31 -96.47 3.20
N LEU A 109 50.26 -96.42 4.54
CA LEU A 109 49.96 -97.58 5.38
C LEU A 109 48.55 -98.14 5.15
N LEU A 110 47.57 -97.26 4.85
CA LEU A 110 46.22 -97.66 4.49
C LEU A 110 46.17 -98.41 3.14
N SER A 111 46.97 -97.96 2.17
CA SER A 111 47.09 -98.64 0.87
C SER A 111 47.76 -100.01 0.97
N ASP A 112 48.71 -100.18 1.90
CA ASP A 112 49.34 -101.46 2.21
C ASP A 112 48.42 -102.40 3.03
N LEU A 113 47.51 -101.86 3.86
CA LEU A 113 46.52 -102.65 4.61
C LEU A 113 45.40 -103.24 3.74
N THR A 114 45.12 -102.62 2.59
CA THR A 114 44.05 -103.00 1.65
C THR A 114 44.54 -103.91 0.52
N THR A 115 45.83 -103.84 0.18
CA THR A 115 46.47 -104.72 -0.80
C THR A 115 47.08 -105.95 -0.10
N ASN A 116 46.40 -107.08 -0.17
CA ASN A 116 46.61 -108.26 0.67
C ASN A 116 47.88 -109.10 0.35
N ASP A 117 48.98 -108.49 -0.11
CA ASP A 117 50.06 -109.20 -0.81
C ASP A 117 51.50 -108.90 -0.37
N LYS A 118 51.73 -108.24 0.77
CA LYS A 118 53.06 -108.19 1.41
C LYS A 118 52.98 -108.30 2.92
N GLU A 119 53.88 -109.11 3.50
CA GLU A 119 54.15 -109.13 4.95
C GLU A 119 54.45 -107.71 5.42
N LEU A 120 53.48 -107.09 6.09
CA LEU A 120 53.69 -105.84 6.81
C LEU A 120 54.77 -106.12 7.87
N GLY A 121 55.95 -105.51 7.75
CA GLY A 121 57.02 -105.53 8.75
C GLY A 121 56.64 -104.79 10.06
N VAL A 122 55.34 -104.56 10.30
CA VAL A 122 54.76 -103.74 11.36
C VAL A 122 53.41 -104.34 11.79
N SER A 123 53.08 -104.22 13.08
CA SER A 123 51.84 -104.77 13.64
C SER A 123 50.61 -104.10 13.05
N LYS A 124 49.71 -104.89 12.46
CA LYS A 124 48.40 -104.46 11.91
C LYS A 124 47.59 -103.62 12.90
N PHE A 125 47.66 -103.95 14.19
CA PHE A 125 46.97 -103.21 15.25
C PHE A 125 47.54 -101.80 15.43
N LEU A 126 48.88 -101.64 15.38
CA LEU A 126 49.53 -100.33 15.47
C LEU A 126 49.23 -99.47 14.25
N THR A 127 49.17 -100.08 13.06
CA THR A 127 48.81 -99.37 11.82
C THR A 127 47.37 -98.88 11.86
N GLU A 128 46.40 -99.72 12.27
CA GLU A 128 45.00 -99.32 12.43
C GLU A 128 44.85 -98.24 13.53
N ALA A 129 45.62 -98.32 14.62
CA ALA A 129 45.63 -97.30 15.67
C ALA A 129 46.18 -95.95 15.16
N HIS A 130 47.30 -95.95 14.43
CA HIS A 130 47.90 -94.72 13.87
C HIS A 130 46.97 -94.06 12.85
N VAL A 131 46.37 -94.84 11.94
CA VAL A 131 45.37 -94.32 10.99
C VAL A 131 44.18 -93.70 11.72
N ASN A 132 43.66 -94.35 12.77
CA ASN A 132 42.54 -93.80 13.55
C ASN A 132 42.93 -92.54 14.32
N GLU A 133 44.13 -92.48 14.90
CA GLU A 133 44.65 -91.30 15.59
C GLU A 133 44.77 -90.11 14.63
N VAL A 134 45.35 -90.32 13.44
CA VAL A 134 45.50 -89.28 12.41
C VAL A 134 44.13 -88.84 11.89
N THR A 135 43.21 -89.78 11.67
CA THR A 135 41.85 -89.46 11.23
C THR A 135 41.11 -88.61 12.26
N SER A 136 41.20 -88.95 13.55
CA SER A 136 40.59 -88.18 14.63
C SER A 136 41.20 -86.78 14.78
N LYS A 137 42.54 -86.66 14.62
CA LYS A 137 43.20 -85.34 14.57
C LYS A 137 42.66 -84.50 13.42
N LEU A 138 42.58 -85.05 12.21
CA LEU A 138 42.11 -84.35 11.01
C LEU A 138 40.64 -83.90 11.10
N GLU A 139 39.76 -84.67 11.75
CA GLU A 139 38.35 -84.28 11.95
C GLU A 139 38.19 -83.04 12.85
N SER A 140 39.17 -82.75 13.71
CA SER A 140 39.10 -81.65 14.68
C SER A 140 39.78 -80.34 14.21
N ILE A 141 40.39 -80.34 13.03
CA ILE A 141 41.28 -79.27 12.55
C ILE A 141 40.60 -78.39 11.49
N ASP A 142 40.80 -77.07 11.58
CA ASP A 142 40.40 -76.12 10.53
C ASP A 142 41.36 -76.20 9.33
N LEU A 143 40.79 -76.50 8.17
CA LEU A 143 41.50 -76.67 6.90
C LEU A 143 41.77 -75.36 6.15
N SER A 144 41.16 -74.27 6.58
CA SER A 144 41.27 -72.95 5.93
C SER A 144 42.72 -72.51 5.64
N PRO A 145 43.73 -72.76 6.52
CA PRO A 145 45.11 -72.34 6.27
C PRO A 145 45.83 -73.09 5.12
N ALA A 146 45.38 -74.29 4.75
CA ALA A 146 45.95 -75.07 3.64
C ALA A 146 45.36 -74.70 2.27
N ILE A 147 44.31 -73.86 2.24
CA ILE A 147 43.68 -73.38 1.01
C ILE A 147 44.33 -72.04 0.60
N PRO A 148 44.80 -71.89 -0.67
CA PRO A 148 45.36 -70.64 -1.15
C PRO A 148 44.36 -69.47 -1.06
N SER A 149 44.84 -68.24 -0.93
CA SER A 149 43.98 -67.06 -0.94
C SER A 149 43.41 -66.75 -2.34
N GLU A 150 42.16 -66.31 -2.41
CA GLU A 150 41.57 -65.80 -3.66
C GLU A 150 42.20 -64.45 -4.06
N LYS A 151 42.83 -64.42 -5.23
CA LYS A 151 43.42 -63.23 -5.88
C LYS A 151 42.41 -62.11 -6.05
N ILE A 152 41.10 -62.40 -6.14
CA ILE A 152 40.08 -61.37 -6.30
C ILE A 152 40.11 -60.32 -5.18
N LYS A 153 40.37 -60.73 -3.92
CA LYS A 153 40.46 -59.82 -2.79
C LYS A 153 41.67 -58.87 -2.87
N THR A 154 42.73 -59.30 -3.55
CA THR A 154 43.98 -58.52 -3.69
C THR A 154 43.97 -57.67 -4.96
N TYR A 155 43.39 -58.18 -6.06
CA TYR A 155 43.52 -57.60 -7.40
C TYR A 155 42.24 -56.91 -7.92
N TRP A 156 41.18 -56.79 -7.13
CA TRP A 156 39.95 -56.10 -7.59
C TRP A 156 40.19 -54.63 -7.94
N ARG A 157 41.04 -53.91 -7.19
CA ARG A 157 41.38 -52.49 -7.46
C ARG A 157 42.10 -52.30 -8.81
N PRO A 158 43.22 -52.99 -9.10
CA PRO A 158 43.87 -52.86 -10.41
C PRO A 158 43.00 -53.38 -11.55
N LEU A 159 42.14 -54.39 -11.32
CA LEU A 159 41.18 -54.86 -12.32
C LEU A 159 40.15 -53.78 -12.67
N ALA A 160 39.60 -53.09 -11.66
CA ALA A 160 38.67 -51.98 -11.86
C ALA A 160 39.33 -50.79 -12.58
N ALA A 161 40.59 -50.50 -12.27
CA ALA A 161 41.35 -49.44 -12.93
C ALA A 161 41.59 -49.75 -14.44
N ILE A 162 41.98 -50.98 -14.77
CA ILE A 162 42.15 -51.40 -16.16
C ILE A 162 40.80 -51.43 -16.91
N LEU A 163 39.73 -51.87 -16.25
CA LEU A 163 38.39 -51.81 -16.84
C LEU A 163 38.02 -50.37 -17.17
N ALA A 164 38.11 -49.45 -16.20
CA ALA A 164 37.81 -48.03 -16.41
C ALA A 164 38.64 -47.44 -17.56
N LEU A 165 39.96 -47.67 -17.56
CA LEU A 165 40.85 -47.20 -18.63
C LEU A 165 40.45 -47.78 -20.00
N SER A 166 40.18 -49.09 -20.07
CA SER A 166 39.76 -49.74 -21.31
C SER A 166 38.42 -49.20 -21.82
N THR A 167 37.46 -48.92 -20.91
CA THR A 167 36.17 -48.32 -21.28
C THR A 167 36.33 -46.87 -21.76
N THR A 168 37.18 -46.07 -21.13
CA THR A 168 37.46 -44.70 -21.59
C THR A 168 38.13 -44.72 -22.96
N MET A 169 39.12 -45.58 -23.17
CA MET A 169 39.77 -45.74 -24.48
C MET A 169 38.80 -46.21 -25.54
N LEU A 170 37.86 -47.11 -25.19
CA LEU A 170 36.82 -47.56 -26.11
C LEU A 170 35.85 -46.42 -26.46
N ILE A 171 35.40 -45.61 -25.51
CA ILE A 171 34.52 -44.45 -25.74
C ILE A 171 35.20 -43.42 -26.65
N LEU A 172 36.50 -43.20 -26.47
CA LEU A 172 37.29 -42.28 -27.28
C LEU A 172 37.65 -42.84 -28.67
N ALA A 173 37.60 -44.17 -28.85
CA ALA A 173 37.95 -44.80 -30.11
C ALA A 173 37.06 -44.35 -31.28
N PRO A 174 37.57 -44.37 -32.53
CA PRO A 174 36.78 -44.00 -33.70
C PRO A 174 35.46 -44.77 -33.79
N LYS A 175 34.35 -44.07 -34.09
CA LYS A 175 33.00 -44.67 -34.19
C LYS A 175 32.96 -45.87 -35.16
N GLY A 176 33.76 -45.85 -36.23
CA GLY A 176 33.90 -46.98 -37.16
C GLY A 176 34.48 -48.23 -36.52
N PHE A 177 35.49 -48.08 -35.64
CA PHE A 177 36.05 -49.20 -34.88
C PHE A 177 35.06 -49.72 -33.83
N GLN A 178 34.38 -48.83 -33.11
CA GLN A 178 33.34 -49.21 -32.13
C GLN A 178 32.22 -50.04 -32.80
N SER A 179 31.70 -49.56 -33.92
CA SER A 179 30.71 -50.25 -34.75
C SER A 179 31.19 -51.64 -35.20
N LEU A 180 32.41 -51.73 -35.76
CA LEU A 180 32.95 -53.00 -36.23
C LEU A 180 33.20 -53.99 -35.08
N LEU A 181 33.71 -53.51 -33.94
CA LEU A 181 34.04 -54.33 -32.77
C LEU A 181 32.84 -55.13 -32.27
N PHE A 182 31.66 -54.49 -32.19
CA PHE A 182 30.42 -55.11 -31.70
C PHE A 182 29.57 -55.78 -32.80
N SER A 183 29.94 -55.64 -34.07
CA SER A 183 29.27 -56.34 -35.17
C SER A 183 29.60 -57.84 -35.20
N ALA A 184 28.76 -58.66 -35.83
CA ALA A 184 29.07 -60.07 -36.09
C ALA A 184 30.13 -60.26 -37.20
N ASN A 185 30.36 -59.23 -38.02
CA ASN A 185 31.22 -59.30 -39.19
C ASN A 185 32.68 -58.98 -38.84
N VAL A 186 33.62 -59.64 -39.53
CA VAL A 186 35.06 -59.38 -39.38
C VAL A 186 35.53 -58.30 -40.36
N LEU A 187 34.81 -58.08 -41.48
CA LEU A 187 35.07 -57.04 -42.48
C LEU A 187 33.94 -55.97 -42.50
N PRO A 188 34.24 -54.70 -42.77
CA PRO A 188 33.24 -53.63 -42.85
C PRO A 188 32.46 -53.65 -44.19
N PRO A 189 31.23 -53.11 -44.22
CA PRO A 189 30.42 -53.00 -45.44
C PRO A 189 31.00 -51.95 -46.41
N SER A 190 30.86 -52.19 -47.72
CA SER A 190 31.29 -51.29 -48.81
C SER A 190 30.52 -49.97 -48.80
N GLU A 191 31.16 -48.85 -49.16
CA GLU A 191 30.46 -47.56 -49.37
C GLU A 191 29.43 -47.67 -50.51
N PRO A 192 28.22 -47.09 -50.36
CA PRO A 192 27.21 -47.10 -51.40
C PRO A 192 27.61 -46.26 -52.60
N ASN A 193 27.22 -46.71 -53.80
CA ASN A 193 27.42 -45.96 -55.03
C ASN A 193 26.63 -44.63 -55.00
N LEU A 194 27.17 -43.56 -55.58
CA LEU A 194 26.48 -42.28 -55.65
C LEU A 194 25.22 -42.38 -56.55
N LEU A 195 24.06 -42.00 -56.01
CA LEU A 195 22.80 -41.81 -56.74
C LEU A 195 22.71 -40.35 -57.19
N GLU A 196 22.95 -40.11 -58.48
CA GLU A 196 22.79 -38.77 -59.07
C GLU A 196 21.33 -38.50 -59.39
N LEU A 197 20.87 -37.31 -58.98
CA LEU A 197 19.50 -36.82 -59.17
C LEU A 197 19.54 -35.59 -60.09
N ALA A 198 18.73 -35.61 -61.14
CA ALA A 198 18.53 -34.52 -62.08
C ALA A 198 17.13 -33.90 -61.88
N ASP A 199 16.93 -32.69 -62.39
CA ASP A 199 15.63 -31.99 -62.41
C ASP A 199 14.91 -31.97 -61.04
N ILE A 200 15.62 -31.46 -60.02
CA ILE A 200 15.08 -31.39 -58.65
C ILE A 200 14.04 -30.28 -58.58
N GLU A 201 12.82 -30.66 -58.18
CA GLU A 201 11.72 -29.76 -57.85
C GLU A 201 11.35 -29.93 -56.36
N VAL A 202 11.25 -28.81 -55.63
CA VAL A 202 10.83 -28.79 -54.22
C VAL A 202 9.53 -28.02 -54.12
N GLU A 203 8.47 -28.69 -53.67
CA GLU A 203 7.16 -28.08 -53.42
C GLU A 203 6.97 -27.88 -51.92
N HIS A 204 6.68 -26.65 -51.51
CA HIS A 204 6.42 -26.22 -50.15
C HIS A 204 4.92 -26.01 -49.94
N THR A 205 4.32 -26.77 -49.04
CA THR A 205 2.95 -26.56 -48.54
C THR A 205 3.03 -26.00 -47.12
N TYR A 206 2.81 -24.69 -46.99
CA TYR A 206 2.93 -23.97 -45.72
C TYR A 206 1.80 -24.36 -44.73
N PRO A 207 2.03 -24.24 -43.41
CA PRO A 207 1.00 -24.49 -42.41
C PRO A 207 -0.25 -23.62 -42.61
N ALA A 208 -1.42 -24.16 -42.30
CA ALA A 208 -2.71 -23.50 -42.53
C ALA A 208 -2.81 -22.10 -41.86
N TYR A 209 -2.24 -21.92 -40.67
CA TYR A 209 -2.29 -20.64 -39.93
C TYR A 209 -1.58 -19.49 -40.66
N THR A 210 -0.58 -19.79 -41.50
CA THR A 210 0.20 -18.79 -42.24
C THR A 210 -0.58 -18.16 -43.40
N LYS A 211 -1.65 -18.84 -43.87
CA LYS A 211 -2.45 -18.47 -45.05
C LYS A 211 -1.62 -18.27 -46.34
N LEU A 212 -0.38 -18.79 -46.39
CA LEU A 212 0.50 -18.70 -47.56
C LEU A 212 0.11 -19.75 -48.62
N SER A 213 0.13 -19.35 -49.89
CA SER A 213 -0.06 -20.28 -51.02
C SER A 213 1.15 -21.21 -51.15
N SER A 214 0.92 -22.45 -51.60
CA SER A 214 2.02 -23.38 -51.87
C SER A 214 2.99 -22.83 -52.93
N GLN A 215 4.27 -23.17 -52.78
CA GLN A 215 5.33 -22.66 -53.64
C GLN A 215 6.14 -23.82 -54.21
N VAL A 216 6.33 -23.84 -55.54
CA VAL A 216 7.15 -24.83 -56.23
C VAL A 216 8.45 -24.20 -56.73
N VAL A 217 9.58 -24.73 -56.29
CA VAL A 217 10.92 -24.30 -56.70
C VAL A 217 11.49 -25.34 -57.66
N LYS A 218 11.56 -24.99 -58.95
CA LYS A 218 12.12 -25.85 -60.00
C LYS A 218 13.62 -25.61 -60.18
N GLY A 219 14.37 -26.64 -60.55
CA GLY A 219 15.82 -26.56 -60.71
C GLY A 219 16.56 -26.27 -59.40
N SER A 220 16.02 -26.76 -58.29
CA SER A 220 16.57 -26.53 -56.95
C SER A 220 17.92 -27.23 -56.76
N THR A 221 18.76 -26.73 -55.86
CA THR A 221 19.91 -27.48 -55.35
C THR A 221 19.48 -28.66 -54.48
N GLY A 222 18.20 -28.75 -54.12
CA GLY A 222 17.64 -29.75 -53.22
C GLY A 222 17.78 -29.40 -51.73
N ASP A 223 18.45 -28.30 -51.40
CA ASP A 223 18.38 -27.72 -50.04
C ASP A 223 17.00 -27.09 -49.82
N VAL A 224 16.48 -27.23 -48.61
CA VAL A 224 15.10 -26.87 -48.25
C VAL A 224 15.13 -25.83 -47.13
N LYS A 225 14.46 -24.70 -47.33
CA LYS A 225 14.33 -23.62 -46.35
C LYS A 225 12.89 -23.12 -46.30
N ALA A 226 12.21 -23.29 -45.16
CA ALA A 226 10.85 -22.76 -44.95
C ALA A 226 10.51 -22.69 -43.44
N ILE A 227 9.37 -22.08 -43.12
CA ILE A 227 8.87 -21.99 -41.75
C ILE A 227 8.58 -23.37 -41.16
N LYS A 228 8.81 -23.54 -39.86
CA LYS A 228 8.54 -24.79 -39.15
C LYS A 228 7.08 -25.23 -39.34
N GLY A 229 6.89 -26.53 -39.60
CA GLY A 229 5.60 -27.15 -39.93
C GLY A 229 5.29 -27.22 -41.42
N THR A 230 6.11 -26.60 -42.28
CA THR A 230 5.94 -26.70 -43.74
C THR A 230 6.12 -28.15 -44.20
N HIS A 231 5.14 -28.65 -44.95
CA HIS A 231 5.22 -29.95 -45.60
C HIS A 231 5.93 -29.79 -46.95
N VAL A 232 6.89 -30.68 -47.21
CA VAL A 232 7.78 -30.59 -48.36
C VAL A 232 7.63 -31.84 -49.20
N THR A 233 7.30 -31.64 -50.47
CA THR A 233 7.26 -32.69 -51.49
C THR A 233 8.48 -32.52 -52.38
N PHE A 234 9.42 -33.45 -52.26
CA PHE A 234 10.68 -33.46 -53.00
C PHE A 234 10.56 -34.38 -54.22
N LYS A 235 10.69 -33.80 -55.41
CA LYS A 235 10.60 -34.51 -56.69
C LYS A 235 11.93 -34.42 -57.44
N ALA A 236 12.41 -35.53 -57.99
CA ALA A 236 13.63 -35.54 -58.81
C ALA A 236 13.63 -36.70 -59.82
N ILE A 237 14.50 -36.67 -60.82
CA ILE A 237 14.72 -37.76 -61.78
C ILE A 237 16.03 -38.47 -61.43
N PRO A 238 16.02 -39.76 -61.05
CA PRO A 238 17.25 -40.49 -60.78
C PRO A 238 17.93 -40.92 -62.09
N ILE A 239 19.23 -40.63 -62.24
CA ILE A 239 19.97 -40.95 -63.47
C ILE A 239 20.13 -42.47 -63.65
N LYS A 240 20.26 -43.21 -62.53
CA LYS A 240 20.18 -44.68 -62.50
C LYS A 240 18.80 -45.09 -61.98
N LYS A 241 18.18 -46.08 -62.64
CA LYS A 241 16.81 -46.52 -62.34
C LYS A 241 16.64 -46.90 -60.86
N LEU A 242 15.81 -46.14 -60.14
CA LEU A 242 15.42 -46.40 -58.76
C LEU A 242 13.96 -46.89 -58.74
N VAL A 243 13.72 -48.16 -58.36
CA VAL A 243 12.36 -48.74 -58.38
C VAL A 243 11.61 -48.49 -57.07
N LYS A 244 12.32 -48.50 -55.93
CA LYS A 244 11.82 -48.12 -54.61
C LYS A 244 12.98 -47.52 -53.82
N GLY A 245 12.74 -46.45 -53.08
CA GLY A 245 13.78 -45.82 -52.25
C GLY A 245 13.23 -45.35 -50.92
N GLU A 246 14.12 -44.85 -50.09
CA GLU A 246 13.83 -44.31 -48.77
C GLU A 246 14.52 -42.94 -48.63
N LEU A 247 13.78 -41.96 -48.11
CA LEU A 247 14.28 -40.65 -47.72
C LEU A 247 14.61 -40.73 -46.24
N VAL A 248 15.88 -40.53 -45.90
CA VAL A 248 16.39 -40.63 -44.54
C VAL A 248 16.77 -39.24 -44.05
N ILE A 249 16.11 -38.80 -42.99
CA ILE A 249 16.41 -37.55 -42.27
C ILE A 249 17.38 -37.88 -41.14
N GLU A 250 18.33 -36.98 -40.86
CA GLU A 250 19.42 -37.12 -39.87
C GLU A 250 18.96 -37.60 -38.47
N ASN A 251 17.70 -37.35 -38.11
CA ASN A 251 17.10 -37.80 -36.85
C ASN A 251 16.57 -39.26 -36.87
N GLY A 252 16.84 -40.03 -37.94
CA GLY A 252 16.43 -41.43 -38.09
C GLY A 252 14.99 -41.62 -38.61
N LEU A 253 14.30 -40.53 -38.96
CA LEU A 253 13.00 -40.58 -39.64
C LEU A 253 13.21 -41.02 -41.09
N VAL A 254 12.54 -42.12 -41.45
CA VAL A 254 12.59 -42.70 -42.80
C VAL A 254 11.21 -42.63 -43.42
N THR A 255 11.10 -41.96 -44.57
CA THR A 255 9.88 -41.93 -45.37
C THR A 255 10.10 -42.72 -46.66
N SER A 256 9.10 -43.50 -47.08
CA SER A 256 9.15 -44.19 -48.37
C SER A 256 9.16 -43.18 -49.52
N VAL A 257 10.06 -43.37 -50.48
CA VAL A 257 10.08 -42.63 -51.74
C VAL A 257 9.29 -43.44 -52.77
N SER A 258 8.25 -42.83 -53.31
CA SER A 258 7.47 -43.41 -54.41
C SER A 258 8.11 -43.05 -55.75
N SER A 259 7.99 -43.91 -56.76
CA SER A 259 8.44 -43.61 -58.12
C SER A 259 7.30 -43.87 -59.10
N ASP A 260 7.08 -42.93 -60.01
CA ASP A 260 6.09 -43.03 -61.08
C ASP A 260 6.67 -43.62 -62.39
N GLY A 261 7.92 -44.10 -62.34
CA GLY A 261 8.66 -44.69 -63.46
C GLY A 261 9.73 -43.79 -64.05
N GLU A 262 9.63 -42.47 -63.86
CA GLU A 262 10.60 -41.47 -64.36
C GLU A 262 11.08 -40.55 -63.24
N ARG A 263 10.18 -40.13 -62.33
CA ARG A 263 10.47 -39.31 -61.17
C ARG A 263 10.34 -40.09 -59.88
N ILE A 264 11.06 -39.61 -58.88
CA ILE A 264 10.95 -40.01 -57.49
C ILE A 264 10.25 -38.91 -56.71
N ASN A 265 9.39 -39.29 -55.77
CA ASN A 265 8.66 -38.38 -54.90
C ASN A 265 8.83 -38.82 -53.43
N GLY A 266 9.41 -37.94 -52.62
CA GLY A 266 9.57 -38.11 -51.18
C GLY A 266 8.95 -36.95 -50.41
N GLU A 267 8.27 -37.25 -49.31
CA GLU A 267 7.55 -36.26 -48.51
C GLU A 267 8.07 -36.21 -47.07
N PHE A 268 8.18 -35.01 -46.52
CA PHE A 268 8.52 -34.81 -45.11
C PHE A 268 8.08 -33.44 -44.60
N THR A 269 8.01 -33.28 -43.27
CA THR A 269 7.68 -32.00 -42.64
C THR A 269 8.90 -31.40 -41.95
N ILE A 270 9.14 -30.10 -42.14
CA ILE A 270 10.24 -29.38 -41.50
C ILE A 270 9.88 -29.11 -40.04
N LEU A 271 10.53 -29.79 -39.10
CA LEU A 271 10.32 -29.59 -37.66
C LEU A 271 11.52 -28.95 -36.94
N SER A 272 12.72 -29.15 -37.49
CA SER A 272 13.97 -28.62 -36.97
C SER A 272 14.99 -28.47 -38.09
N ASN A 273 16.09 -27.77 -37.83
CA ASN A 273 17.27 -27.81 -38.69
C ASN A 273 17.79 -29.25 -38.79
N GLY A 274 18.40 -29.59 -39.93
CA GLY A 274 19.01 -30.90 -40.12
C GLY A 274 19.42 -31.15 -41.56
N SER A 275 19.55 -32.41 -41.92
CA SER A 275 19.87 -32.83 -43.28
C SER A 275 19.12 -34.10 -43.68
N PHE A 276 18.97 -34.32 -44.98
CA PHE A 276 18.37 -35.54 -45.51
C PHE A 276 19.11 -36.04 -46.75
N PHE A 277 18.92 -37.30 -47.07
CA PHE A 277 19.40 -37.93 -48.29
C PHE A 277 18.42 -39.03 -48.72
N ILE A 278 18.56 -39.47 -49.97
CA ILE A 278 17.74 -40.53 -50.56
C ILE A 278 18.63 -41.74 -50.84
N GLN A 279 18.14 -42.94 -50.52
CA GLN A 279 18.84 -44.20 -50.79
C GLN A 279 17.90 -45.26 -51.38
N ASP A 280 18.47 -46.26 -52.04
CA ASP A 280 17.74 -47.48 -52.43
C ASP A 280 17.42 -48.35 -51.19
N LYS A 281 16.39 -49.20 -51.27
CA LYS A 281 15.94 -50.11 -50.20
C LYS A 281 17.04 -51.04 -49.68
N ASN A 282 18.01 -51.40 -50.54
CA ASN A 282 19.14 -52.25 -50.17
C ASN A 282 20.33 -51.43 -49.62
N GLY A 283 20.25 -50.09 -49.61
CA GLY A 283 21.32 -49.21 -49.17
C GLY A 283 22.54 -49.20 -50.09
N GLU A 284 22.44 -49.72 -51.32
CA GLU A 284 23.56 -49.85 -52.27
C GLU A 284 23.84 -48.55 -53.06
N GLN A 285 22.84 -47.68 -53.21
CA GLN A 285 22.96 -46.37 -53.85
C GLN A 285 22.44 -45.27 -52.93
N ARG A 286 23.16 -44.14 -52.85
CA ARG A 286 22.83 -43.02 -51.96
C ARG A 286 23.08 -41.67 -52.62
N SER A 287 22.16 -40.71 -52.47
CA SER A 287 22.32 -39.35 -52.96
C SER A 287 23.35 -38.55 -52.15
N ARG A 288 23.68 -37.34 -52.62
CA ARG A 288 24.31 -36.34 -51.74
C ARG A 288 23.40 -35.96 -50.58
N ILE A 289 23.98 -35.34 -49.55
CA ILE A 289 23.27 -34.81 -48.39
C ILE A 289 22.74 -33.42 -48.72
N PHE A 290 21.45 -33.20 -48.48
CA PHE A 290 20.76 -31.92 -48.64
C PHE A 290 20.48 -31.30 -47.26
N LYS A 291 20.50 -29.97 -47.16
CA LYS A 291 20.28 -29.23 -45.90
C LYS A 291 18.81 -28.85 -45.72
N ILE A 292 18.35 -28.92 -44.46
CA ILE A 292 17.04 -28.45 -44.01
C ILE A 292 17.26 -27.26 -43.07
N THR A 293 16.70 -26.10 -43.41
CA THR A 293 16.70 -24.90 -42.57
C THR A 293 15.27 -24.57 -42.15
N ALA A 294 14.98 -24.69 -40.86
CA ALA A 294 13.69 -24.36 -40.27
C ALA A 294 13.70 -22.89 -39.79
N GLU A 295 12.84 -22.06 -40.36
CA GLU A 295 12.60 -20.69 -39.86
C GLU A 295 11.51 -20.68 -38.78
N ASN A 296 11.70 -19.85 -37.76
CA ASN A 296 10.72 -19.67 -36.69
C ASN A 296 9.80 -18.49 -37.02
N ASP A 297 8.52 -18.65 -36.68
CA ASP A 297 7.55 -17.55 -36.68
C ASP A 297 7.96 -16.44 -35.68
N LYS A 298 7.59 -15.18 -35.92
CA LYS A 298 7.91 -14.06 -35.03
C LYS A 298 6.93 -14.00 -33.86
N ASN A 299 7.27 -13.22 -32.84
CA ASN A 299 6.33 -12.92 -31.76
C ASN A 299 5.48 -11.71 -32.16
N PRO A 300 4.21 -11.65 -31.73
CA PRO A 300 3.39 -10.47 -31.93
C PRO A 300 3.98 -9.27 -31.18
N LYS A 301 3.72 -8.06 -31.68
CA LYS A 301 4.07 -6.81 -31.03
C LYS A 301 2.80 -6.17 -30.50
N VAL A 302 2.84 -5.61 -29.29
CA VAL A 302 1.71 -4.90 -28.70
C VAL A 302 2.19 -3.69 -27.91
N SER A 303 1.45 -2.59 -27.97
CA SER A 303 1.68 -1.36 -27.20
C SER A 303 0.37 -0.84 -26.61
N ILE A 304 0.49 -0.16 -25.47
CA ILE A 304 -0.57 0.68 -24.88
C ILE A 304 -0.19 2.13 -25.21
N ASP A 305 -1.01 2.78 -26.04
CA ASP A 305 -0.78 4.14 -26.51
C ASP A 305 -1.35 5.17 -25.54
N SER A 306 -2.39 4.81 -24.79
CA SER A 306 -2.98 5.61 -23.71
C SER A 306 -3.56 4.67 -22.65
N PRO A 307 -3.41 4.97 -21.34
CA PRO A 307 -2.80 6.17 -20.74
C PRO A 307 -1.27 6.22 -20.82
N SER A 308 -0.69 7.45 -20.77
CA SER A 308 0.76 7.71 -20.88
C SER A 308 1.44 8.16 -19.59
N ASP A 309 0.66 8.39 -18.52
CA ASP A 309 1.16 8.86 -17.22
C ASP A 309 1.97 7.80 -16.48
N LYS A 310 2.84 8.26 -15.56
CA LYS A 310 3.70 7.37 -14.75
C LYS A 310 2.90 6.54 -13.73
N VAL A 311 1.85 7.12 -13.16
CA VAL A 311 0.89 6.50 -12.24
C VAL A 311 -0.45 7.17 -12.51
N ILE A 312 -1.48 6.39 -12.79
CA ILE A 312 -2.85 6.88 -12.98
C ILE A 312 -3.61 6.64 -11.68
N GLU A 313 -4.11 7.71 -11.07
CA GLU A 313 -5.00 7.62 -9.91
C GLU A 313 -6.45 7.57 -10.40
N ILE A 314 -7.19 6.56 -9.94
CA ILE A 314 -8.56 6.29 -10.40
C ILE A 314 -9.44 6.05 -9.18
N GLU A 315 -10.60 6.68 -9.14
CA GLU A 315 -11.60 6.46 -8.10
C GLU A 315 -12.35 5.12 -8.33
N ASP A 316 -12.85 4.49 -7.27
CA ASP A 316 -13.40 3.11 -7.32
C ASP A 316 -14.54 2.91 -8.34
N GLU A 317 -15.23 3.98 -8.76
CA GLU A 317 -16.32 3.95 -9.73
C GLU A 317 -15.89 4.37 -11.16
N GLU A 318 -14.66 4.82 -11.35
CA GLU A 318 -14.16 5.27 -12.64
C GLU A 318 -13.58 4.13 -13.47
N ASN A 319 -14.01 4.05 -14.73
CA ASN A 319 -13.46 3.09 -15.69
C ASN A 319 -12.19 3.63 -16.34
N LEU A 320 -11.19 2.78 -16.55
CA LEU A 320 -9.98 3.15 -17.29
C LEU A 320 -10.07 2.74 -18.76
N ASP A 321 -10.00 3.72 -19.65
CA ASP A 321 -9.90 3.49 -21.08
C ASP A 321 -8.46 3.25 -21.52
N ILE A 322 -8.18 2.04 -22.00
CA ILE A 322 -6.87 1.61 -22.52
C ILE A 322 -6.93 1.54 -24.03
N LEU A 323 -6.19 2.42 -24.71
CA LEU A 323 -5.99 2.36 -26.16
C LEU A 323 -4.77 1.52 -26.46
N TYR A 324 -4.95 0.50 -27.30
CA TYR A 324 -3.89 -0.45 -27.60
C TYR A 324 -3.77 -0.72 -29.10
N LYS A 325 -2.56 -1.13 -29.48
CA LYS A 325 -2.24 -1.58 -30.83
C LYS A 325 -1.47 -2.89 -30.77
N ALA A 326 -1.88 -3.87 -31.58
CA ALA A 326 -1.22 -5.16 -31.70
C ALA A 326 -1.00 -5.55 -33.17
N ASP A 327 0.18 -6.07 -33.49
CA ASP A 327 0.61 -6.43 -34.84
C ASP A 327 1.30 -7.80 -34.85
N ASP A 328 1.03 -8.61 -35.87
CA ASP A 328 1.59 -9.94 -36.09
C ASP A 328 1.78 -10.23 -37.60
N ASP A 329 2.69 -11.12 -37.98
CA ASP A 329 2.96 -11.47 -39.37
C ASP A 329 1.96 -12.46 -39.98
N PHE A 330 1.32 -13.31 -39.19
CA PHE A 330 0.37 -14.34 -39.67
C PHE A 330 -1.04 -14.22 -39.07
N GLY A 331 -1.20 -13.68 -37.87
CA GLY A 331 -2.48 -13.30 -37.30
C GLY A 331 -2.55 -13.39 -35.77
N LEU A 332 -3.35 -12.51 -35.18
CA LEU A 332 -3.59 -12.47 -33.74
C LEU A 332 -4.77 -13.36 -33.35
N LYS A 333 -4.61 -14.16 -32.29
CA LYS A 333 -5.65 -15.10 -31.81
C LYS A 333 -6.41 -14.60 -30.59
N LYS A 334 -5.72 -14.03 -29.59
CA LYS A 334 -6.34 -13.49 -28.37
C LYS A 334 -5.50 -12.38 -27.75
N LEU A 335 -6.18 -11.44 -27.08
CA LEU A 335 -5.55 -10.42 -26.24
C LEU A 335 -6.06 -10.53 -24.80
N LEU A 336 -5.14 -10.44 -23.84
CA LEU A 336 -5.44 -10.49 -22.40
C LEU A 336 -4.83 -9.27 -21.70
N LEU A 337 -5.62 -8.55 -20.91
CA LEU A 337 -5.11 -7.61 -19.92
C LEU A 337 -4.65 -8.43 -18.70
N THR A 338 -3.38 -8.36 -18.37
CA THR A 338 -2.80 -9.04 -17.20
C THR A 338 -2.39 -7.99 -16.20
N PHE A 339 -2.80 -8.16 -14.95
CA PHE A 339 -2.52 -7.21 -13.88
C PHE A 339 -2.02 -7.93 -12.64
N LYS A 340 -1.10 -7.26 -11.95
CA LYS A 340 -0.44 -7.78 -10.76
C LYS A 340 -0.79 -6.94 -9.55
N THR A 341 -1.26 -7.61 -8.51
CA THR A 341 -1.41 -7.07 -7.16
C THR A 341 -0.49 -7.82 -6.20
N LYS A 342 -0.42 -7.37 -4.95
CA LYS A 342 0.30 -8.05 -3.85
C LYS A 342 -0.28 -9.43 -3.56
N ARG A 343 -1.55 -9.66 -3.87
CA ARG A 343 -2.23 -10.96 -3.70
C ARG A 343 -1.93 -11.95 -4.83
N GLY A 344 -1.50 -11.49 -6.00
CA GLY A 344 -1.14 -12.36 -7.12
C GLY A 344 -1.29 -11.71 -8.49
N GLU A 345 -1.20 -12.54 -9.53
CA GLU A 345 -1.37 -12.15 -10.93
C GLU A 345 -2.71 -12.67 -11.45
N SER A 346 -3.49 -11.79 -12.06
CA SER A 346 -4.81 -12.07 -12.61
C SER A 346 -4.90 -11.55 -14.05
N SER A 347 -5.83 -12.08 -14.84
CA SER A 347 -5.98 -11.69 -16.25
C SER A 347 -7.42 -11.60 -16.70
N ARG A 348 -7.69 -10.73 -17.68
CA ARG A 348 -9.01 -10.46 -18.26
C ARG A 348 -8.94 -10.43 -19.78
N SER A 349 -9.96 -10.98 -20.44
CA SER A 349 -10.02 -11.01 -21.91
C SER A 349 -10.46 -9.66 -22.48
N ILE A 350 -9.74 -9.17 -23.50
CA ILE A 350 -10.03 -7.88 -24.17
C ILE A 350 -11.11 -8.03 -25.29
N GLY A 351 -11.69 -9.22 -25.42
CA GLY A 351 -12.71 -9.58 -26.43
C GLY A 351 -12.35 -10.83 -27.23
N GLN A 352 -13.29 -11.33 -28.05
CA GLN A 352 -13.05 -12.45 -28.98
C GLN A 352 -12.61 -11.93 -30.36
N ILE A 353 -11.47 -12.40 -30.84
CA ILE A 353 -10.95 -12.08 -32.18
C ILE A 353 -11.46 -13.14 -33.15
N LYS A 354 -12.35 -12.76 -34.08
CA LYS A 354 -13.00 -13.71 -34.99
C LYS A 354 -12.22 -14.04 -36.26
N GLU A 355 -11.48 -13.08 -36.81
CA GLU A 355 -10.88 -13.19 -38.17
C GLU A 355 -9.35 -13.36 -38.19
N GLU A 356 -8.73 -13.48 -37.02
CA GLU A 356 -7.26 -13.53 -36.85
C GLU A 356 -6.51 -12.47 -37.69
N PRO A 357 -6.77 -11.17 -37.43
CA PRO A 357 -6.18 -10.09 -38.21
C PRO A 357 -4.68 -9.99 -37.93
N LYS A 358 -3.93 -9.50 -38.92
CA LYS A 358 -2.48 -9.21 -38.78
C LYS A 358 -2.20 -7.93 -37.99
N SER A 359 -3.17 -7.04 -37.88
CA SER A 359 -3.07 -5.79 -37.13
C SER A 359 -4.42 -5.48 -36.51
N LEU A 360 -4.43 -5.09 -35.24
CA LEU A 360 -5.61 -4.78 -34.46
C LEU A 360 -5.33 -3.54 -33.60
N GLU A 361 -6.14 -2.52 -33.78
CA GLU A 361 -6.19 -1.34 -32.91
C GLU A 361 -7.55 -1.32 -32.22
N GLY A 362 -7.57 -1.00 -30.93
CA GLY A 362 -8.79 -1.06 -30.14
C GLY A 362 -8.75 -0.25 -28.86
N LYS A 363 -9.93 -0.09 -28.29
CA LYS A 363 -10.17 0.52 -26.99
C LYS A 363 -10.72 -0.55 -26.04
N PHE A 364 -10.10 -0.71 -24.88
CA PHE A 364 -10.57 -1.57 -23.81
C PHE A 364 -10.90 -0.74 -22.58
N THR A 365 -12.13 -0.80 -22.12
CA THR A 365 -12.57 -0.12 -20.90
C THR A 365 -12.45 -1.10 -19.72
N TRP A 366 -11.58 -0.79 -18.77
CA TRP A 366 -11.36 -1.60 -17.57
C TRP A 366 -12.17 -1.05 -16.40
N ASP A 367 -13.17 -1.82 -15.96
CA ASP A 367 -14.10 -1.49 -14.86
C ASP A 367 -13.64 -1.91 -13.45
N PHE A 368 -12.37 -2.30 -13.30
CA PHE A 368 -11.76 -2.82 -12.06
C PHE A 368 -12.54 -3.92 -11.30
N SER A 369 -13.58 -4.50 -11.90
CA SER A 369 -14.45 -5.46 -11.23
C SER A 369 -13.68 -6.76 -10.96
N GLY A 370 -13.63 -7.17 -9.70
CA GLY A 370 -12.89 -8.34 -9.24
C GLY A 370 -11.38 -8.09 -9.04
N VAL A 371 -10.93 -6.84 -9.05
CA VAL A 371 -9.56 -6.46 -8.67
C VAL A 371 -9.47 -6.33 -7.15
N GLU A 372 -8.83 -7.29 -6.50
CA GLU A 372 -8.56 -7.22 -5.06
C GLU A 372 -7.19 -6.56 -4.80
N SER A 373 -7.19 -5.28 -4.43
CA SER A 373 -6.01 -4.51 -4.05
C SER A 373 -6.05 -4.04 -2.59
N GLU A 374 -4.87 -3.83 -2.01
CA GLU A 374 -4.70 -3.11 -0.75
C GLU A 374 -4.86 -1.59 -0.95
N PRO A 375 -5.27 -0.84 0.10
CA PRO A 375 -5.33 0.63 0.03
C PRO A 375 -3.98 1.22 -0.40
N GLU A 376 -4.02 2.19 -1.33
CA GLU A 376 -2.85 2.86 -1.91
C GLU A 376 -1.88 1.97 -2.71
N GLU A 377 -2.27 0.74 -3.02
CA GLU A 377 -1.46 -0.15 -3.83
C GLU A 377 -1.35 0.32 -5.29
N ILE A 378 -0.15 0.20 -5.86
CA ILE A 378 0.08 0.42 -7.28
C ILE A 378 -0.06 -0.92 -8.01
N ILE A 379 -1.11 -1.01 -8.84
CA ILE A 379 -1.40 -2.16 -9.71
C ILE A 379 -0.63 -1.98 -11.01
N GLU A 380 0.19 -2.97 -11.35
CA GLU A 380 0.92 -2.99 -12.63
C GLU A 380 0.13 -3.81 -13.65
N ALA A 381 -0.32 -3.17 -14.73
CA ALA A 381 -1.12 -3.81 -15.77
C ALA A 381 -0.44 -3.72 -17.15
N MET A 382 -0.61 -4.77 -17.95
CA MET A 382 -0.05 -4.90 -19.30
C MET A 382 -0.96 -5.73 -20.19
N ILE A 383 -0.87 -5.55 -21.50
CA ILE A 383 -1.60 -6.36 -22.48
C ILE A 383 -0.66 -7.43 -23.05
N GLN A 384 -1.14 -8.67 -23.05
CA GLN A 384 -0.52 -9.81 -23.70
C GLN A 384 -1.29 -10.16 -24.98
N ALA A 385 -0.62 -10.10 -26.13
CA ALA A 385 -1.15 -10.54 -27.42
C ALA A 385 -0.61 -11.93 -27.76
N TYR A 386 -1.49 -12.83 -28.20
CA TYR A 386 -1.16 -14.19 -28.60
C TYR A 386 -1.36 -14.36 -30.10
N ASP A 387 -0.40 -14.97 -30.78
CA ASP A 387 -0.50 -15.30 -32.21
C ASP A 387 -1.38 -16.54 -32.47
N ASN A 388 -1.50 -16.91 -33.76
CA ASN A 388 -2.22 -18.08 -34.22
C ASN A 388 -1.31 -19.31 -34.54
N ASP A 389 -0.05 -19.35 -34.06
CA ASP A 389 0.86 -20.48 -34.30
C ASP A 389 0.32 -21.76 -33.64
N THR A 390 -0.07 -22.72 -34.49
CA THR A 390 -0.58 -24.05 -34.08
C THR A 390 0.48 -25.15 -34.15
N VAL A 391 1.67 -24.84 -34.69
CA VAL A 391 2.76 -25.80 -34.89
C VAL A 391 3.71 -25.78 -33.71
N SER A 392 4.12 -24.61 -33.22
CA SER A 392 4.97 -24.48 -32.02
C SER A 392 4.16 -24.16 -30.76
N GLY A 393 2.88 -23.86 -30.92
CA GLY A 393 2.01 -23.31 -29.88
C GLY A 393 2.00 -21.78 -29.91
N PRO A 394 0.94 -21.13 -29.39
CA PRO A 394 0.79 -19.69 -29.53
C PRO A 394 1.90 -18.91 -28.83
N LYS A 395 2.56 -17.98 -29.53
CA LYS A 395 3.58 -17.11 -28.93
C LYS A 395 2.95 -15.84 -28.40
N VAL A 396 3.67 -15.20 -27.47
CA VAL A 396 3.17 -14.07 -26.70
C VAL A 396 4.05 -12.84 -26.90
N GLY A 397 3.39 -11.72 -27.18
CA GLY A 397 3.93 -10.37 -27.15
C GLY A 397 3.35 -9.61 -25.96
N VAL A 398 4.16 -8.76 -25.32
CA VAL A 398 3.77 -8.02 -24.10
C VAL A 398 3.96 -6.53 -24.32
N SER A 399 3.03 -5.71 -23.82
CA SER A 399 3.05 -4.25 -23.95
C SER A 399 3.96 -3.57 -22.93
N ASN A 400 4.08 -2.25 -23.02
CA ASN A 400 4.48 -1.42 -21.89
C ASN A 400 3.52 -1.60 -20.71
N VAL A 401 4.05 -1.42 -19.50
CA VAL A 401 3.30 -1.52 -18.24
C VAL A 401 2.69 -0.16 -17.91
N ILE A 402 1.40 -0.14 -17.60
CA ILE A 402 0.72 1.00 -16.97
C ILE A 402 0.58 0.75 -15.47
N LYS A 403 0.67 1.81 -14.68
CA LYS A 403 0.59 1.76 -13.21
C LYS A 403 -0.67 2.47 -12.74
N VAL A 404 -1.56 1.75 -12.09
CA VAL A 404 -2.84 2.29 -11.62
C VAL A 404 -2.87 2.27 -10.10
N LYS A 405 -3.25 3.37 -9.47
CA LYS A 405 -3.52 3.46 -8.03
C LYS A 405 -5.01 3.67 -7.86
N LEU A 406 -5.69 2.67 -7.29
CA LEU A 406 -7.11 2.78 -6.94
C LEU A 406 -7.23 3.58 -5.64
N ASN A 407 -7.92 4.71 -5.70
CA ASN A 407 -8.27 5.49 -4.53
C ASN A 407 -9.75 5.22 -4.20
N ASP A 408 -10.00 4.61 -3.05
CA ASP A 408 -11.36 4.43 -2.52
C ASP A 408 -11.49 5.28 -1.23
N PRO A 409 -11.92 6.55 -1.37
CA PRO A 409 -12.19 7.44 -0.25
C PRO A 409 -13.17 6.85 0.78
N ARG A 410 -14.19 6.09 0.34
CA ARG A 410 -15.19 5.48 1.23
C ARG A 410 -14.56 4.40 2.10
N LYS A 411 -13.72 3.53 1.52
CA LYS A 411 -12.98 2.51 2.28
C LYS A 411 -11.93 3.12 3.21
N ARG A 412 -11.29 4.22 2.80
CA ARG A 412 -10.39 4.98 3.69
C ARG A 412 -11.14 5.50 4.90
N HIS A 413 -12.27 6.17 4.68
CA HIS A 413 -13.15 6.67 5.73
C HIS A 413 -13.60 5.54 6.67
N LYS A 414 -14.08 4.41 6.12
CA LYS A 414 -14.46 3.24 6.90
C LYS A 414 -13.33 2.69 7.77
N ASN A 415 -12.10 2.66 7.27
CA ASN A 415 -10.95 2.25 8.07
C ASN A 415 -10.61 3.25 9.18
N ILE A 416 -10.93 4.54 9.00
CA ILE A 416 -10.82 5.55 10.07
C ILE A 416 -11.87 5.24 11.14
N LEU A 417 -13.12 4.98 10.77
CA LEU A 417 -14.19 4.63 11.71
C LEU A 417 -13.87 3.36 12.53
N VAL A 418 -13.27 2.33 11.92
CA VAL A 418 -12.78 1.15 12.66
C VAL A 418 -11.74 1.54 13.72
N SER A 419 -10.89 2.53 13.41
CA SER A 419 -9.89 3.04 14.35
C SER A 419 -10.56 3.84 15.47
N VAL A 420 -11.62 4.58 15.16
CA VAL A 420 -12.47 5.29 16.14
C VAL A 420 -13.23 4.31 17.04
N GLU A 421 -13.76 3.20 16.52
CA GLU A 421 -14.36 2.11 17.31
C GLU A 421 -13.33 1.50 18.27
N ASN A 422 -12.12 1.21 17.79
CA ASN A 422 -11.04 0.73 18.64
C ASN A 422 -10.60 1.77 19.70
N LEU A 423 -10.66 3.06 19.39
CA LEU A 423 -10.40 4.12 20.35
C LEU A 423 -11.49 4.16 21.45
N LEU A 424 -12.76 4.01 21.08
CA LEU A 424 -13.87 3.91 22.02
C LEU A 424 -13.67 2.74 23.00
N ASP A 425 -13.30 1.56 22.49
CA ASP A 425 -13.01 0.38 23.31
C ASP A 425 -11.84 0.62 24.28
N GLN A 426 -10.77 1.31 23.83
CA GLN A 426 -9.65 1.66 24.68
C GLN A 426 -10.03 2.64 25.80
N PHE A 427 -10.87 3.64 25.52
CA PHE A 427 -11.38 4.53 26.56
C PHE A 427 -12.27 3.78 27.55
N LEU A 428 -13.14 2.87 27.08
CA LEU A 428 -13.99 2.05 27.96
C LEU A 428 -13.15 1.16 28.89
N ASP A 429 -12.13 0.49 28.36
CA ASP A 429 -11.20 -0.35 29.13
C ASP A 429 -10.40 0.48 30.16
N THR A 430 -9.94 1.67 29.75
CA THR A 430 -9.20 2.58 30.63
C THR A 430 -10.09 3.17 31.73
N LEU A 431 -11.32 3.57 31.39
CA LEU A 431 -12.31 4.07 32.34
C LEU A 431 -12.70 2.98 33.36
N ALA A 432 -12.90 1.74 32.92
CA ALA A 432 -13.19 0.62 33.80
C ALA A 432 -12.08 0.42 34.83
N ASP A 433 -10.82 0.43 34.39
CA ASP A 433 -9.66 0.33 35.28
C ASP A 433 -9.58 1.49 36.27
N GLU A 434 -9.83 2.74 35.83
CA GLU A 434 -9.84 3.91 36.71
C GLU A 434 -10.93 3.82 37.79
N ILE A 435 -12.11 3.34 37.43
CA ILE A 435 -13.22 3.15 38.38
C ILE A 435 -12.90 2.05 39.39
N GLU A 436 -12.34 0.92 38.95
CA GLU A 436 -12.03 -0.22 39.82
C GLU A 436 -10.84 0.03 40.75
N ASN A 437 -9.82 0.77 40.30
CA ASN A 437 -8.52 0.86 40.99
C ASN A 437 -8.28 2.16 41.77
N ARG A 438 -9.34 2.87 42.16
CA ARG A 438 -9.24 4.13 42.90
C ARG A 438 -8.52 3.98 44.26
N PRO A 439 -7.62 4.90 44.65
CA PRO A 439 -6.73 4.72 45.80
C PRO A 439 -7.34 5.12 47.17
N TRP A 440 -8.65 4.94 47.39
CA TRP A 440 -9.41 5.54 48.51
C TRP A 440 -8.87 5.31 49.93
N ASP A 441 -8.10 4.23 50.19
CA ASP A 441 -7.46 3.95 51.50
C ASP A 441 -6.19 3.09 51.36
N ASN A 442 -5.50 3.14 50.20
CA ASN A 442 -4.37 2.23 49.97
C ASN A 442 -3.08 2.77 50.61
N LYS A 443 -2.77 2.26 51.82
CA LYS A 443 -1.53 2.57 52.56
C LYS A 443 -0.25 2.03 51.90
N ASN A 444 -0.37 1.14 50.89
CA ASN A 444 0.77 0.61 50.16
C ASN A 444 1.03 1.43 48.89
N ILE A 445 1.82 2.49 49.05
CA ILE A 445 2.20 3.42 47.96
C ILE A 445 2.81 2.67 46.76
N ASN A 446 3.69 1.68 47.00
CA ASN A 446 4.33 0.96 45.90
C ASN A 446 3.32 0.18 45.05
N ARG A 447 2.32 -0.45 45.68
CA ARG A 447 1.25 -1.14 44.96
C ARG A 447 0.36 -0.16 44.20
N THR A 448 -0.01 0.96 44.81
CA THR A 448 -0.77 2.02 44.14
C THR A 448 -0.01 2.51 42.91
N LYS A 449 1.28 2.82 43.06
CA LYS A 449 2.12 3.30 41.96
C LYS A 449 2.15 2.31 40.78
N VAL A 450 2.41 1.03 41.04
CA VAL A 450 2.45 0.00 39.97
C VAL A 450 1.13 -0.10 39.20
N ILE A 451 -0.01 -0.06 39.90
CA ILE A 451 -1.33 -0.11 39.25
C ILE A 451 -1.55 1.15 38.40
N GLN A 452 -1.24 2.31 38.97
CA GLN A 452 -1.47 3.60 38.33
C GLN A 452 -0.54 3.84 37.14
N ASP A 453 0.71 3.37 37.20
CA ASP A 453 1.66 3.33 36.07
C ASP A 453 1.11 2.45 34.92
N GLY A 454 0.45 1.33 35.26
CA GLY A 454 -0.21 0.47 34.26
C GLY A 454 -1.35 1.16 33.53
N ILE A 455 -2.15 1.95 34.26
CA ILE A 455 -3.22 2.78 33.67
C ILE A 455 -2.62 3.92 32.84
N SER A 456 -1.54 4.56 33.29
CA SER A 456 -0.81 5.57 32.49
C SER A 456 -0.40 5.02 31.12
N SER A 457 0.12 3.79 31.05
CA SER A 457 0.45 3.14 29.77
C SER A 457 -0.77 2.82 28.90
N LYS A 458 -1.97 2.66 29.46
CA LYS A 458 -3.21 2.56 28.67
C LYS A 458 -3.61 3.92 28.10
N ILE A 459 -3.52 4.98 28.90
CA ILE A 459 -3.78 6.37 28.46
C ILE A 459 -2.79 6.79 27.35
N GLU A 460 -1.51 6.41 27.45
CA GLU A 460 -0.52 6.62 26.38
C GLU A 460 -0.97 5.98 25.05
N LYS A 461 -1.49 4.75 25.08
CA LYS A 461 -2.00 4.07 23.87
C LYS A 461 -3.24 4.75 23.28
N VAL A 462 -4.11 5.27 24.15
CA VAL A 462 -5.27 6.08 23.73
C VAL A 462 -4.78 7.32 22.97
N ILE A 463 -3.76 8.02 23.48
CA ILE A 463 -3.15 9.19 22.81
C ILE A 463 -2.48 8.79 21.49
N ASP A 464 -1.76 7.67 21.43
CA ASP A 464 -1.15 7.16 20.20
C ASP A 464 -2.21 6.87 19.13
N THR A 465 -3.32 6.25 19.52
CA THR A 465 -4.45 5.95 18.62
C THR A 465 -5.11 7.24 18.15
N LEU A 466 -5.30 8.23 19.03
CA LEU A 466 -5.80 9.56 18.68
C LEU A 466 -4.90 10.26 17.66
N ASN A 467 -3.58 10.19 17.83
CA ASN A 467 -2.62 10.75 16.88
C ASN A 467 -2.74 10.10 15.50
N GLU A 468 -2.86 8.77 15.43
CA GLU A 468 -3.03 8.06 14.17
C GLU A 468 -4.33 8.49 13.46
N ILE A 469 -5.44 8.54 14.18
CA ILE A 469 -6.73 8.96 13.64
C ILE A 469 -6.65 10.41 13.15
N LEU A 470 -6.09 11.32 13.94
CA LEU A 470 -5.95 12.73 13.59
C LEU A 470 -5.06 12.95 12.37
N GLU A 471 -4.04 12.14 12.13
CA GLU A 471 -3.26 12.23 10.89
C GLU A 471 -4.05 11.74 9.67
N ARG A 472 -4.83 10.67 9.82
CA ARG A 472 -5.60 10.08 8.71
C ARG A 472 -6.82 10.91 8.33
N ILE A 473 -7.49 11.51 9.31
CA ILE A 473 -8.71 12.28 9.12
C ILE A 473 -8.47 13.65 8.45
N LYS A 474 -7.23 14.17 8.52
CA LYS A 474 -6.84 15.43 7.86
C LYS A 474 -7.04 15.40 6.35
N ASP A 475 -6.90 14.20 5.76
CA ASP A 475 -6.93 13.94 4.33
C ASP A 475 -8.15 13.09 3.93
N ASP A 476 -9.23 13.16 4.74
CA ASP A 476 -10.45 12.39 4.56
C ASP A 476 -11.65 13.27 4.17
N ASP A 477 -12.16 13.05 2.95
CA ASP A 477 -13.22 13.86 2.35
C ASP A 477 -14.60 13.63 2.98
N PHE A 478 -14.76 12.51 3.67
CA PHE A 478 -15.99 12.13 4.36
C PHE A 478 -16.01 12.61 5.82
N SER A 479 -14.89 13.07 6.37
CA SER A 479 -14.84 13.54 7.76
C SER A 479 -15.17 15.00 7.90
N ASN A 480 -16.02 15.29 8.89
CA ASN A 480 -16.43 16.64 9.22
C ASN A 480 -15.38 17.36 10.08
N TYR A 481 -15.11 18.64 9.79
CA TYR A 481 -14.24 19.48 10.62
C TYR A 481 -14.61 19.47 12.12
N THR A 482 -15.90 19.39 12.45
CA THR A 482 -16.34 19.32 13.86
C THR A 482 -15.89 18.04 14.55
N TYR A 483 -15.81 16.92 13.82
CA TYR A 483 -15.29 15.66 14.34
C TYR A 483 -13.79 15.72 14.56
N PHE A 484 -13.04 16.27 13.58
CA PHE A 484 -11.61 16.53 13.73
C PHE A 484 -11.31 17.40 14.96
N LEU A 485 -12.10 18.46 15.17
CA LEU A 485 -11.94 19.36 16.29
C LEU A 485 -12.23 18.66 17.62
N GLY A 486 -13.30 17.87 17.71
CA GLY A 486 -13.64 17.10 18.91
C GLY A 486 -12.56 16.07 19.28
N LEU A 487 -12.04 15.34 18.30
CA LEU A 487 -10.90 14.42 18.50
C LEU A 487 -9.62 15.16 18.92
N SER A 488 -9.39 16.36 18.38
CA SER A 488 -8.27 17.22 18.79
C SER A 488 -8.41 17.69 20.23
N ASN A 489 -9.61 18.10 20.65
CA ASN A 489 -9.92 18.48 22.04
C ASN A 489 -9.64 17.31 22.98
N MET A 490 -10.12 16.12 22.62
CA MET A 490 -9.94 14.89 23.38
C MET A 490 -8.47 14.56 23.58
N LYS A 491 -7.67 14.66 22.52
CA LYS A 491 -6.22 14.43 22.59
C LYS A 491 -5.56 15.39 23.57
N ILE A 492 -5.79 16.70 23.42
CA ILE A 492 -5.18 17.71 24.28
C ILE A 492 -5.57 17.48 25.75
N GLY A 493 -6.86 17.30 26.04
CA GLY A 493 -7.33 17.06 27.41
C GLY A 493 -6.74 15.78 28.01
N THR A 494 -6.62 14.71 27.22
CA THR A 494 -6.03 13.44 27.67
C THR A 494 -4.52 13.56 27.90
N GLU A 495 -3.79 14.28 27.04
CA GLU A 495 -2.36 14.56 27.20
C GLU A 495 -2.08 15.40 28.46
N ASP A 496 -2.88 16.44 28.70
CA ASP A 496 -2.74 17.30 29.88
C ASP A 496 -2.96 16.52 31.18
N LEU A 497 -4.00 15.69 31.24
CA LEU A 497 -4.26 14.81 32.39
C LEU A 497 -3.15 13.79 32.61
N LEU A 498 -2.65 13.17 31.54
CA LEU A 498 -1.54 12.22 31.62
C LEU A 498 -0.25 12.89 32.13
N ASN A 499 0.03 14.12 31.70
CA ASN A 499 1.17 14.89 32.18
C ASN A 499 1.03 15.21 33.69
N GLU A 500 -0.14 15.71 34.13
CA GLU A 500 -0.42 15.95 35.56
C GLU A 500 -0.27 14.65 36.38
N ARG A 501 -0.72 13.52 35.81
CA ARG A 501 -0.59 12.20 36.42
C ARG A 501 0.88 11.79 36.57
N HIS A 502 1.69 11.94 35.52
CA HIS A 502 3.10 11.54 35.54
C HIS A 502 3.89 12.33 36.60
N ASP A 503 3.61 13.64 36.71
CA ASP A 503 4.20 14.52 37.72
C ASP A 503 3.84 14.05 39.14
N LEU A 504 2.58 13.70 39.40
CA LEU A 504 2.13 13.18 40.69
C LEU A 504 2.74 11.80 41.01
N LEU A 505 2.83 10.90 40.02
CA LEU A 505 3.34 9.53 40.23
C LEU A 505 4.86 9.48 40.42
N THR A 506 5.60 10.43 39.83
CA THR A 506 7.07 10.49 39.93
C THR A 506 7.54 10.57 41.39
N SER A 507 6.85 11.35 42.22
CA SER A 507 7.18 11.58 43.63
C SER A 507 6.08 11.13 44.61
N LEU A 508 5.27 10.15 44.21
CA LEU A 508 4.06 9.74 44.94
C LEU A 508 4.32 9.44 46.42
N SER A 509 3.61 10.16 47.29
CA SER A 509 3.62 9.98 48.74
C SER A 509 2.21 9.81 49.31
N LEU A 510 2.09 9.45 50.60
CA LEU A 510 0.77 9.32 51.26
C LEU A 510 -0.03 10.63 51.24
N SER A 511 0.63 11.79 51.27
CA SER A 511 -0.04 13.09 51.20
C SER A 511 -0.61 13.41 49.82
N ASP A 512 -0.11 12.77 48.77
CA ASP A 512 -0.55 13.01 47.38
C ASP A 512 -1.74 12.13 46.98
N ILE A 513 -2.10 11.12 47.78
CA ILE A 513 -3.24 10.24 47.50
C ILE A 513 -4.53 11.04 47.31
N SER A 514 -4.76 12.10 48.10
CA SER A 514 -5.95 12.94 47.93
C SER A 514 -5.92 13.76 46.63
N ARG A 515 -4.73 14.16 46.16
CA ARG A 515 -4.57 14.88 44.88
C ARG A 515 -4.76 13.93 43.71
N LEU A 516 -4.17 12.73 43.79
CA LEU A 516 -4.35 11.67 42.82
C LEU A 516 -5.82 11.25 42.69
N THR A 517 -6.55 11.07 43.80
CA THR A 517 -8.00 10.80 43.75
C THR A 517 -8.78 11.94 43.09
N GLY A 518 -8.36 13.19 43.31
CA GLY A 518 -8.93 14.36 42.65
C GLY A 518 -8.69 14.34 41.13
N LEU A 519 -7.47 14.02 40.71
CA LEU A 519 -7.12 13.86 39.29
C LEU A 519 -7.90 12.72 38.64
N ILE A 520 -7.94 11.54 39.26
CA ILE A 520 -8.70 10.37 38.79
C ILE A 520 -10.19 10.71 38.60
N THR A 521 -10.76 11.54 39.47
CA THR A 521 -12.15 11.98 39.32
C THR A 521 -12.32 12.88 38.09
N LYS A 522 -11.33 13.71 37.76
CA LYS A 522 -11.34 14.49 36.51
C LYS A 522 -11.16 13.59 35.29
N GLU A 523 -10.22 12.64 35.32
CA GLU A 523 -9.98 11.68 34.24
C GLU A 523 -11.22 10.84 33.94
N ILE A 524 -11.95 10.39 34.97
CA ILE A 524 -13.20 9.65 34.78
C ILE A 524 -14.23 10.49 34.03
N ASN A 525 -14.45 11.73 34.46
CA ASN A 525 -15.37 12.62 33.75
C ASN A 525 -14.89 12.91 32.32
N GLU A 526 -13.57 13.03 32.09
CA GLU A 526 -12.97 13.19 30.76
C GLU A 526 -13.27 12.01 29.84
N PHE A 527 -13.03 10.80 30.34
CA PHE A 527 -13.19 9.58 29.57
C PHE A 527 -14.65 9.30 29.31
N GLU A 528 -15.55 9.56 30.27
CA GLU A 528 -17.01 9.48 30.06
C GLU A 528 -17.48 10.44 28.94
N ASP A 529 -17.06 11.70 28.97
CA ASP A 529 -17.37 12.67 27.90
C ASP A 529 -16.81 12.21 26.55
N SER A 530 -15.58 11.69 26.54
CA SER A 530 -14.89 11.21 25.34
C SER A 530 -15.62 10.00 24.74
N ILE A 531 -16.04 9.06 25.58
CA ILE A 531 -16.83 7.89 25.18
C ILE A 531 -18.16 8.33 24.56
N LEU A 532 -18.87 9.27 25.19
CA LEU A 532 -20.12 9.80 24.66
C LEU A 532 -19.93 10.51 23.31
N PHE A 533 -18.84 11.27 23.16
CA PHE A 533 -18.51 11.91 21.89
C PHE A 533 -18.19 10.91 20.79
N LEU A 534 -17.36 9.88 21.07
CA LEU A 534 -16.99 8.86 20.09
C LEU A 534 -18.19 8.00 19.68
N ASP A 535 -19.01 7.60 20.64
CA ASP A 535 -20.30 6.92 20.37
C ASP A 535 -21.19 7.81 19.50
N SER A 536 -21.22 9.12 19.80
CA SER A 536 -22.02 10.07 19.02
C SER A 536 -21.55 10.19 17.57
N LEU A 537 -20.24 10.34 17.38
CA LEU A 537 -19.61 10.40 16.08
C LEU A 537 -19.92 9.15 15.25
N LEU A 538 -19.74 7.96 15.83
CA LEU A 538 -19.98 6.68 15.16
C LEU A 538 -21.45 6.48 14.78
N LYS A 539 -22.38 6.84 15.66
CA LYS A 539 -23.83 6.79 15.38
C LYS A 539 -24.22 7.79 14.30
N GLY A 540 -23.68 9.01 14.36
CA GLY A 540 -23.88 10.04 13.34
C GLY A 540 -23.40 9.57 11.97
N ASP A 541 -22.24 8.91 11.93
CA ASP A 541 -21.69 8.36 10.69
C ASP A 541 -22.54 7.22 10.12
N LYS A 542 -22.96 6.26 10.96
CA LYS A 542 -23.87 5.17 10.56
C LYS A 542 -25.22 5.69 10.04
N LEU A 543 -25.77 6.76 10.63
CA LEU A 543 -26.98 7.42 10.14
C LEU A 543 -26.76 8.07 8.77
N ARG A 544 -25.60 8.70 8.56
CA ARG A 544 -25.24 9.26 7.26
C ARG A 544 -25.09 8.16 6.20
N ASP A 545 -24.39 7.08 6.50
CA ASP A 545 -24.25 5.93 5.59
C ASP A 545 -25.63 5.33 5.25
N SER A 546 -26.52 5.21 6.24
CA SER A 546 -27.90 4.76 6.02
C SER A 546 -28.66 5.72 5.09
N LEU A 547 -28.49 7.03 5.25
CA LEU A 547 -29.08 8.02 4.37
C LEU A 547 -28.52 7.95 2.95
N LEU A 548 -27.22 7.71 2.79
CA LEU A 548 -26.58 7.49 1.50
C LEU A 548 -27.14 6.25 0.80
N TYR A 549 -27.18 5.10 1.48
CA TYR A 549 -27.78 3.89 0.93
C TYR A 549 -29.25 4.10 0.56
N GLY A 550 -30.01 4.82 1.38
CA GLY A 550 -31.39 5.18 1.09
C GLY A 550 -31.53 6.03 -0.18
N ARG A 551 -30.68 7.04 -0.38
CA ARG A 551 -30.67 7.90 -1.58
C ARG A 551 -30.22 7.16 -2.83
N GLU A 552 -29.15 6.37 -2.73
CA GLU A 552 -28.71 5.50 -3.83
C GLU A 552 -29.81 4.51 -4.23
N THR A 553 -30.50 3.92 -3.24
CA THR A 553 -31.66 3.04 -3.47
C THR A 553 -32.77 3.77 -4.22
N LEU A 554 -33.12 5.00 -3.82
CA LEU A 554 -34.11 5.83 -4.51
C LEU A 554 -33.70 6.17 -5.95
N SER A 555 -32.42 6.45 -6.18
CA SER A 555 -31.89 6.73 -7.51
C SER A 555 -31.99 5.50 -8.43
N LYS A 556 -31.51 4.34 -7.97
CA LYS A 556 -31.60 3.06 -8.71
C LYS A 556 -33.04 2.63 -8.94
N TYR A 557 -33.92 2.93 -7.98
CA TYR A 557 -35.35 2.73 -8.12
C TYR A 557 -35.95 3.57 -9.27
N LYS A 558 -35.55 4.84 -9.44
CA LYS A 558 -35.98 5.67 -10.58
C LYS A 558 -35.52 5.08 -11.91
N GLU A 559 -34.25 4.65 -11.99
CA GLU A 559 -33.71 3.95 -13.17
C GLU A 559 -34.52 2.67 -13.49
N LEU A 560 -34.85 1.87 -12.48
CA LEU A 560 -35.68 0.67 -12.62
C LEU A 560 -37.08 1.01 -13.16
N SER A 561 -37.69 2.09 -12.68
CA SER A 561 -39.00 2.55 -13.17
C SER A 561 -38.96 2.90 -14.66
N GLU A 562 -37.91 3.58 -15.11
CA GLU A 562 -37.72 3.89 -16.54
C GLU A 562 -37.48 2.64 -17.38
N LEU A 563 -36.63 1.71 -16.91
CA LEU A 563 -36.40 0.43 -17.57
C LEU A 563 -37.69 -0.39 -17.72
N LEU A 564 -38.55 -0.41 -16.70
CA LEU A 564 -39.85 -1.09 -16.76
C LEU A 564 -40.85 -0.41 -17.69
N LYS A 565 -40.86 0.93 -17.77
CA LYS A 565 -41.64 1.66 -18.79
C LYS A 565 -41.17 1.34 -20.21
N ASN A 566 -39.86 1.24 -20.43
CA ASN A 566 -39.29 0.84 -21.71
C ASN A 566 -39.63 -0.61 -22.06
N LEU A 567 -39.56 -1.51 -21.08
CA LEU A 567 -39.95 -2.91 -21.22
C LEU A 567 -41.41 -3.06 -21.65
N LYS A 568 -42.30 -2.21 -21.10
CA LYS A 568 -43.72 -2.15 -21.48
C LYS A 568 -43.92 -1.72 -22.94
N GLN A 569 -43.08 -0.82 -23.45
CA GLN A 569 -43.19 -0.30 -24.82
C GLN A 569 -42.57 -1.25 -25.85
N ASN A 570 -41.45 -1.89 -25.51
CA ASN A 570 -40.71 -2.83 -26.36
C ASN A 570 -40.27 -4.05 -25.53
N GLU A 571 -40.89 -5.21 -25.75
CA GLU A 571 -40.44 -6.45 -25.12
C GLU A 571 -39.13 -6.94 -25.75
N ASN A 572 -38.01 -6.69 -25.07
CA ASN A 572 -36.69 -7.20 -25.43
C ASN A 572 -36.09 -7.99 -24.26
N GLU A 573 -35.52 -9.17 -24.57
CA GLU A 573 -34.78 -10.02 -23.64
C GLU A 573 -33.57 -9.31 -23.02
N GLU A 574 -32.95 -8.39 -23.75
CA GLU A 574 -31.83 -7.58 -23.24
C GLU A 574 -32.29 -6.64 -22.12
N THR A 575 -33.41 -5.95 -22.31
CA THR A 575 -34.02 -5.07 -21.30
C THR A 575 -34.54 -5.85 -20.09
N ARG A 576 -35.04 -7.10 -20.27
CA ARG A 576 -35.40 -7.97 -19.13
C ARG A 576 -34.18 -8.28 -18.25
N LYS A 577 -33.04 -8.58 -18.85
CA LYS A 577 -31.79 -8.84 -18.10
C LYS A 577 -31.27 -7.60 -17.39
N GLU A 578 -31.39 -6.42 -17.99
CA GLU A 578 -31.04 -5.16 -17.34
C GLU A 578 -31.95 -4.87 -16.12
N VAL A 579 -33.25 -5.13 -16.24
CA VAL A 579 -34.21 -5.02 -15.13
C VAL A 579 -33.85 -5.99 -14.00
N GLU A 580 -33.57 -7.26 -14.30
CA GLU A 580 -33.14 -8.25 -13.29
C GLU A 580 -31.86 -7.80 -12.58
N LYS A 581 -30.84 -7.36 -13.34
CA LYS A 581 -29.61 -6.82 -12.77
C LYS A 581 -29.87 -5.64 -11.84
N LYS A 582 -30.74 -4.70 -12.25
CA LYS A 582 -31.08 -3.51 -11.46
C LYS A 582 -31.82 -3.87 -10.17
N ILE A 583 -32.70 -4.87 -10.19
CA ILE A 583 -33.37 -5.36 -8.98
C ILE A 583 -32.35 -5.95 -7.99
N GLU A 584 -31.37 -6.73 -8.46
CA GLU A 584 -30.30 -7.25 -7.60
C GLU A 584 -29.43 -6.14 -6.99
N GLU A 585 -29.11 -5.09 -7.77
CA GLU A 585 -28.41 -3.89 -7.26
C GLU A 585 -29.20 -3.22 -6.13
N ILE A 586 -30.50 -2.99 -6.33
CA ILE A 586 -31.40 -2.40 -5.31
C ILE A 586 -31.49 -3.30 -4.08
N ARG A 587 -31.60 -4.63 -4.25
CA ARG A 587 -31.61 -5.58 -3.14
C ARG A 587 -30.33 -5.49 -2.31
N GLY A 588 -29.18 -5.39 -2.97
CA GLY A 588 -27.89 -5.18 -2.30
C GLY A 588 -27.86 -3.92 -1.44
N LEU A 589 -28.37 -2.79 -1.97
CA LEU A 589 -28.43 -1.52 -1.24
C LEU A 589 -29.40 -1.58 -0.05
N ILE A 590 -30.57 -2.21 -0.21
CA ILE A 590 -31.53 -2.41 0.89
C ILE A 590 -30.91 -3.29 1.99
N SER A 591 -30.18 -4.34 1.62
CA SER A 591 -29.49 -5.20 2.58
C SER A 591 -28.41 -4.43 3.36
N GLN A 592 -27.66 -3.54 2.69
CA GLN A 592 -26.68 -2.68 3.36
C GLN A 592 -27.35 -1.65 4.28
N LEU A 593 -28.45 -1.03 3.83
CA LEU A 593 -29.25 -0.10 4.61
C LEU A 593 -29.79 -0.75 5.89
N THR A 594 -30.45 -1.90 5.77
CA THR A 594 -31.03 -2.64 6.91
C THR A 594 -29.96 -3.11 7.89
N LYS A 595 -28.84 -3.64 7.39
CA LYS A 595 -27.70 -4.04 8.23
C LYS A 595 -27.12 -2.86 8.99
N THR A 596 -26.96 -1.71 8.34
CA THR A 596 -26.39 -0.51 8.96
C THR A 596 -27.33 0.02 10.03
N LEU A 597 -28.61 0.16 9.74
CA LEU A 597 -29.64 0.59 10.70
C LEU A 597 -29.76 -0.36 11.90
N GLY A 598 -29.75 -1.68 11.67
CA GLY A 598 -29.80 -2.68 12.73
C GLY A 598 -28.57 -2.66 13.65
N SER A 599 -27.45 -2.07 13.21
CA SER A 599 -26.26 -1.89 14.04
C SER A 599 -26.28 -0.62 14.91
N ILE A 600 -27.26 0.27 14.68
CA ILE A 600 -27.45 1.47 15.49
C ILE A 600 -28.35 1.08 16.66
N ASN A 601 -27.77 0.83 17.84
CA ASN A 601 -28.56 0.79 19.09
C ASN A 601 -29.03 2.23 19.38
N LEU A 602 -30.21 2.55 18.86
CA LEU A 602 -30.85 3.85 19.02
C LEU A 602 -31.45 3.97 20.43
N ASP A 603 -30.60 4.16 21.45
CA ASP A 603 -31.00 4.90 22.66
C ASP A 603 -31.06 6.41 22.32
N ILE A 604 -31.73 6.76 21.22
CA ILE A 604 -32.06 8.15 20.90
C ILE A 604 -33.26 8.50 21.78
N PRO A 605 -33.29 9.67 22.44
CA PRO A 605 -34.44 10.12 23.20
C PRO A 605 -35.75 9.90 22.41
N ASP A 606 -36.76 9.33 23.07
CA ASP A 606 -38.04 8.96 22.45
C ASP A 606 -38.57 10.07 21.52
N GLY A 607 -38.61 9.82 20.20
CA GLY A 607 -39.31 10.69 19.24
C GLY A 607 -38.67 10.94 17.87
N TYR A 608 -37.41 10.56 17.61
CA TYR A 608 -36.69 11.04 16.41
C TYR A 608 -36.45 10.02 15.29
N LEU A 609 -36.47 8.72 15.58
CA LEU A 609 -36.35 7.63 14.60
C LEU A 609 -37.00 6.38 15.20
N ASN A 610 -37.98 5.77 14.53
CA ASN A 610 -38.58 4.51 14.98
C ASN A 610 -37.98 3.33 14.19
N PRO A 611 -36.87 2.73 14.65
CA PRO A 611 -36.23 1.60 13.96
C PRO A 611 -37.19 0.41 13.77
N ASP A 612 -38.14 0.20 14.67
CA ASP A 612 -39.10 -0.90 14.59
C ASP A 612 -40.09 -0.70 13.43
N ALA A 613 -40.40 0.55 13.07
CA ALA A 613 -41.22 0.84 11.89
C ALA A 613 -40.51 0.42 10.60
N PHE A 614 -39.20 0.64 10.50
CA PHE A 614 -38.41 0.28 9.33
C PHE A 614 -38.14 -1.22 9.23
N ASN A 615 -37.85 -1.88 10.35
CA ASN A 615 -37.67 -3.33 10.40
C ASN A 615 -38.95 -4.11 10.06
N SER A 616 -40.11 -3.47 10.17
CA SER A 616 -41.41 -4.06 9.80
C SER A 616 -41.73 -3.96 8.29
N LEU A 617 -40.98 -3.17 7.52
CA LEU A 617 -41.14 -3.05 6.08
C LEU A 617 -40.41 -4.19 5.37
N ASP A 618 -41.16 -5.14 4.82
CA ASP A 618 -40.62 -6.22 3.98
C ASP A 618 -40.26 -5.70 2.57
N LEU A 619 -39.18 -4.91 2.50
CA LEU A 619 -38.71 -4.30 1.25
C LEU A 619 -38.13 -5.36 0.29
N GLU A 620 -37.46 -6.38 0.82
CA GLU A 620 -36.90 -7.49 0.01
C GLU A 620 -38.02 -8.36 -0.58
N GLY A 621 -39.05 -8.72 0.20
CA GLY A 621 -40.19 -9.48 -0.29
C GLY A 621 -40.99 -8.73 -1.36
N LYS A 622 -41.16 -7.41 -1.23
CA LYS A 622 -41.77 -6.58 -2.27
C LYS A 622 -40.98 -6.59 -3.59
N LEU A 623 -39.65 -6.63 -3.54
CA LEU A 623 -38.83 -6.77 -4.76
C LEU A 623 -38.98 -8.14 -5.42
N ASP A 624 -39.12 -9.21 -4.61
CA ASP A 624 -39.39 -10.55 -5.13
C ASP A 624 -40.76 -10.63 -5.82
N GLU A 625 -41.78 -9.99 -5.24
CA GLU A 625 -43.10 -9.88 -5.86
C GLU A 625 -43.04 -9.09 -7.18
N ILE A 626 -42.32 -7.96 -7.23
CA ILE A 626 -42.08 -7.20 -8.46
C ILE A 626 -41.41 -8.08 -9.52
N MET A 627 -40.35 -8.83 -9.15
CA MET A 627 -39.66 -9.75 -10.05
C MET A 627 -40.59 -10.85 -10.58
N ASN A 628 -41.46 -11.40 -9.75
CA ASN A 628 -42.44 -12.40 -10.17
C ASN A 628 -43.47 -11.83 -11.15
N LEU A 629 -43.99 -10.62 -10.88
CA LEU A 629 -44.91 -9.92 -11.80
C LEU A 629 -44.26 -9.64 -13.15
N ILE A 630 -42.96 -9.31 -13.17
CA ILE A 630 -42.20 -9.12 -14.41
C ILE A 630 -42.08 -10.44 -15.19
N LYS A 631 -41.76 -11.54 -14.51
CA LYS A 631 -41.69 -12.88 -15.13
C LYS A 631 -43.03 -13.34 -15.70
N GLU A 632 -44.13 -13.00 -15.04
CA GLU A 632 -45.49 -13.28 -15.48
C GLU A 632 -46.01 -12.33 -16.58
N GLY A 633 -45.20 -11.34 -17.00
CA GLY A 633 -45.58 -10.34 -18.01
C GLY A 633 -46.57 -9.28 -17.52
N GLN A 634 -46.81 -9.20 -16.20
CA GLN A 634 -47.75 -8.26 -15.59
C GLN A 634 -47.06 -6.92 -15.25
N ILE A 635 -46.50 -6.26 -16.26
CA ILE A 635 -45.66 -5.06 -16.10
C ILE A 635 -46.42 -3.89 -15.47
N ASP A 636 -47.72 -3.74 -15.75
CA ASP A 636 -48.55 -2.70 -15.14
C ASP A 636 -48.67 -2.85 -13.61
N LYS A 637 -48.86 -4.08 -13.13
CA LYS A 637 -48.92 -4.36 -11.69
C LYS A 637 -47.54 -4.23 -11.04
N ALA A 638 -46.48 -4.61 -11.76
CA ALA A 638 -45.11 -4.41 -11.30
C ALA A 638 -44.81 -2.91 -11.12
N LEU A 639 -45.24 -2.05 -12.06
CA LEU A 639 -45.10 -0.60 -11.96
C LEU A 639 -45.91 0.02 -10.81
N GLU A 640 -47.11 -0.49 -10.52
CA GLU A 640 -47.94 -0.04 -9.39
C GLU A 640 -47.31 -0.42 -8.04
N MET A 641 -46.84 -1.65 -7.91
CA MET A 641 -46.15 -2.13 -6.71
C MET A 641 -44.81 -1.42 -6.50
N LEU A 642 -44.08 -1.19 -7.59
CA LEU A 642 -42.87 -0.37 -7.60
C LEU A 642 -43.21 1.03 -7.07
N ALA A 643 -44.22 1.71 -7.61
CA ALA A 643 -44.65 3.05 -7.15
C ALA A 643 -44.90 3.11 -5.64
N SER A 644 -45.60 2.11 -5.08
CA SER A 644 -45.82 2.01 -3.63
C SER A 644 -44.52 1.79 -2.84
N LEU A 645 -43.59 0.96 -3.36
CA LEU A 645 -42.28 0.78 -2.75
C LEU A 645 -41.47 2.08 -2.74
N GLY A 646 -41.52 2.85 -3.83
CA GLY A 646 -40.87 4.15 -3.95
C GLY A 646 -41.37 5.17 -2.92
N GLU A 647 -42.67 5.23 -2.67
CA GLU A 647 -43.26 6.12 -1.65
C GLU A 647 -42.77 5.75 -0.23
N ASN A 648 -42.77 4.46 0.11
CA ASN A 648 -42.26 3.97 1.41
C ASN A 648 -40.76 4.30 1.57
N LEU A 649 -39.95 4.14 0.51
CA LEU A 649 -38.54 4.49 0.53
C LEU A 649 -38.30 6.00 0.67
N GLN A 650 -39.13 6.84 0.06
CA GLN A 650 -39.04 8.29 0.20
C GLN A 650 -39.35 8.75 1.63
N GLU A 651 -40.42 8.22 2.24
CA GLU A 651 -40.74 8.50 3.64
C GLU A 651 -39.62 8.03 4.58
N MET A 652 -39.05 6.86 4.32
CA MET A 652 -37.91 6.35 5.08
C MET A 652 -36.69 7.26 4.97
N VAL A 653 -36.30 7.67 3.75
CA VAL A 653 -35.17 8.59 3.55
C VAL A 653 -35.43 9.95 4.20
N ALA A 654 -36.64 10.48 4.11
CA ALA A 654 -37.00 11.74 4.77
C ALA A 654 -36.95 11.63 6.30
N SER A 655 -37.39 10.50 6.86
CA SER A 655 -37.30 10.24 8.30
C SER A 655 -35.85 10.06 8.75
N LEU A 656 -35.01 9.38 7.97
CA LEU A 656 -33.57 9.26 8.22
C LEU A 656 -32.87 10.61 8.17
N GLU A 657 -33.21 11.46 7.20
CA GLU A 657 -32.66 12.81 7.07
C GLU A 657 -33.05 13.70 8.26
N SER A 658 -34.34 13.70 8.64
CA SER A 658 -34.82 14.42 9.82
C SER A 658 -34.16 13.92 11.11
N GLY A 659 -34.05 12.60 11.25
CA GLY A 659 -33.41 11.96 12.39
C GLY A 659 -31.92 12.28 12.48
N PHE A 660 -31.20 12.24 11.36
CA PHE A 660 -29.79 12.62 11.27
C PHE A 660 -29.55 14.09 11.61
N GLN A 661 -30.36 15.01 11.06
CA GLN A 661 -30.25 16.45 11.37
C GLN A 661 -30.55 16.72 12.85
N SER A 662 -31.60 16.10 13.39
CA SER A 662 -31.96 16.23 14.80
C SER A 662 -30.85 15.70 15.71
N TYR A 663 -30.31 14.53 15.39
CA TYR A 663 -29.22 13.91 16.11
C TYR A 663 -27.94 14.77 16.11
N SER A 664 -27.50 15.19 14.92
CA SER A 664 -26.30 16.01 14.74
C SER A 664 -26.44 17.37 15.44
N SER A 665 -27.63 17.99 15.39
CA SER A 665 -27.91 19.23 16.13
C SER A 665 -27.90 19.04 17.65
N ALA A 666 -28.43 17.93 18.16
CA ALA A 666 -28.39 17.61 19.59
C ALA A 666 -26.95 17.39 20.07
N SER A 667 -26.14 16.65 19.30
CA SER A 667 -24.74 16.38 19.62
C SER A 667 -23.85 17.62 19.64
N LEU A 668 -24.20 18.67 18.90
CA LEU A 668 -23.42 19.93 18.82
C LEU A 668 -24.05 21.07 19.63
N SER A 669 -25.15 20.80 20.34
CA SER A 669 -25.96 21.82 21.02
C SER A 669 -25.21 22.54 22.14
N LYS A 670 -24.35 21.83 22.88
CA LYS A 670 -23.52 22.38 23.95
C LYS A 670 -22.49 23.37 23.39
N GLU A 671 -21.77 22.97 22.35
CA GLU A 671 -20.75 23.76 21.67
C GLU A 671 -21.37 25.01 21.04
N MET A 672 -22.51 24.85 20.36
CA MET A 672 -23.25 25.97 19.79
C MET A 672 -23.74 26.94 20.87
N THR A 673 -24.18 26.44 22.03
CA THR A 673 -24.67 27.27 23.13
C THR A 673 -23.52 28.09 23.75
N GLU A 674 -22.38 27.47 24.04
CA GLU A 674 -21.21 28.19 24.55
C GLU A 674 -20.67 29.20 23.53
N LEU A 675 -20.65 28.85 22.24
CA LEU A 675 -20.24 29.79 21.20
C LEU A 675 -21.21 30.96 21.05
N ASN A 676 -22.52 30.73 21.15
CA ASN A 676 -23.52 31.80 21.22
C ASN A 676 -23.31 32.69 22.46
N ASN A 677 -23.00 32.11 23.62
CA ASN A 677 -22.69 32.87 24.83
C ASN A 677 -21.43 33.75 24.63
N ILE A 678 -20.40 33.23 23.96
CA ILE A 678 -19.20 34.02 23.61
C ILE A 678 -19.58 35.16 22.67
N ILE A 679 -20.31 34.88 21.59
CA ILE A 679 -20.75 35.90 20.62
C ILE A 679 -21.54 37.00 21.33
N SER A 680 -22.50 36.63 22.19
CA SER A 680 -23.31 37.58 22.96
C SER A 680 -22.47 38.44 23.92
N ASN A 681 -21.48 37.84 24.59
CA ASN A 681 -20.56 38.59 25.45
C ASN A 681 -19.70 39.58 24.64
N ILE A 682 -19.22 39.18 23.45
CA ILE A 682 -18.46 40.09 22.57
C ILE A 682 -19.35 41.23 22.07
N GLU A 683 -20.61 40.95 21.71
CA GLU A 683 -21.59 41.96 21.31
C GLU A 683 -21.86 42.97 22.44
N GLY A 684 -22.02 42.49 23.68
CA GLY A 684 -22.18 43.36 24.85
C GLY A 684 -20.97 44.26 25.11
N LEU A 685 -19.75 43.73 24.92
CA LEU A 685 -18.51 44.53 25.02
C LEU A 685 -18.41 45.57 23.90
N GLU A 686 -18.77 45.21 22.66
CA GLU A 686 -18.75 46.11 21.51
C GLU A 686 -19.75 47.25 21.67
N GLU A 687 -20.97 46.96 22.14
CA GLU A 687 -21.98 47.97 22.45
C GLU A 687 -21.57 48.87 23.61
N GLY A 688 -20.96 48.28 24.65
CA GLY A 688 -20.39 49.03 25.77
C GLY A 688 -19.33 50.02 25.31
N GLU A 689 -18.38 49.58 24.48
CA GLU A 689 -17.29 50.39 23.96
C GLU A 689 -17.78 51.47 22.99
N LYS A 690 -18.75 51.15 22.11
CA LYS A 690 -19.43 52.14 21.25
C LYS A 690 -20.14 53.21 22.05
N SER A 691 -20.92 52.82 23.07
CA SER A 691 -21.61 53.76 23.96
C SER A 691 -20.61 54.67 24.71
N LEU A 692 -19.49 54.11 25.14
CA LEU A 692 -18.42 54.86 25.79
C LEU A 692 -17.73 55.84 24.81
N LYS A 693 -17.47 55.39 23.59
CA LYS A 693 -16.93 56.22 22.51
C LYS A 693 -17.86 57.39 22.21
N GLU A 694 -19.15 57.17 22.03
CA GLU A 694 -20.13 58.25 21.81
C GLU A 694 -20.13 59.28 22.95
N LYS A 695 -20.00 58.84 24.21
CA LYS A 695 -19.88 59.76 25.36
C LYS A 695 -18.57 60.53 25.32
N THR A 696 -17.49 59.90 24.88
CA THR A 696 -16.17 60.52 24.70
C THR A 696 -16.18 61.53 23.54
N GLU A 697 -16.88 61.25 22.44
CA GLU A 697 -17.12 62.17 21.32
C GLU A 697 -18.03 63.34 21.72
N LYS A 698 -19.07 63.08 22.52
CA LYS A 698 -19.89 64.12 23.15
C LYS A 698 -19.05 64.99 24.08
N LEU A 699 -18.13 64.42 24.84
CA LEU A 699 -17.18 65.18 25.64
C LEU A 699 -16.26 66.03 24.76
N LYS A 700 -15.63 65.45 23.72
CA LYS A 700 -14.80 66.16 22.73
C LYS A 700 -15.56 67.31 22.08
N SER A 701 -16.77 67.06 21.59
CA SER A 701 -17.61 68.08 20.96
C SER A 701 -18.09 69.13 21.96
N SER A 702 -18.38 68.78 23.22
CA SER A 702 -18.71 69.74 24.28
C SER A 702 -17.52 70.61 24.70
N LEU A 703 -16.28 70.14 24.48
CA LEU A 703 -15.06 70.94 24.66
C LEU A 703 -14.83 71.86 23.46
N LEU A 704 -15.21 71.42 22.25
CA LEU A 704 -15.07 72.21 21.01
C LEU A 704 -16.21 73.21 20.76
N LYS A 705 -17.42 72.97 21.29
CA LYS A 705 -18.65 73.77 21.04
C LYS A 705 -18.98 74.83 22.09
N ASP A 706 -18.28 74.90 23.22
CA ASP A 706 -18.57 75.88 24.27
C ASP A 706 -18.09 77.30 23.89
N PRO A 707 -18.99 78.26 23.56
CA PRO A 707 -18.60 79.58 23.03
C PRO A 707 -17.94 80.50 24.07
N SER A 708 -18.19 80.26 25.36
CA SER A 708 -17.64 81.07 26.47
C SER A 708 -16.15 80.80 26.71
N SER A 709 -15.68 79.60 26.34
CA SER A 709 -14.30 79.16 26.53
C SER A 709 -13.37 79.64 25.42
N LYS A 710 -13.86 79.81 24.18
CA LYS A 710 -13.05 80.31 23.04
C LYS A 710 -12.56 81.75 23.21
N GLY A 711 -13.36 82.63 23.83
CA GLY A 711 -12.98 84.04 24.02
C GLY A 711 -11.84 84.22 25.03
N ASN A 712 -11.86 83.45 26.12
CA ASN A 712 -10.82 83.51 27.15
C ASN A 712 -9.59 82.66 26.77
N LEU A 713 -9.77 81.50 26.13
CA LEU A 713 -8.65 80.67 25.67
C LEU A 713 -7.90 81.31 24.50
N ASN A 714 -8.59 81.93 23.52
CA ASN A 714 -7.87 82.66 22.47
C ASN A 714 -7.17 83.90 23.03
N LYS A 715 -7.77 84.61 24.00
CA LYS A 715 -7.09 85.70 24.70
C LYS A 715 -5.89 85.20 25.51
N PHE A 716 -6.00 84.04 26.14
CA PHE A 716 -4.90 83.39 26.84
C PHE A 716 -3.79 82.99 25.87
N VAL A 717 -4.09 82.27 24.78
CA VAL A 717 -3.11 81.90 23.74
C VAL A 717 -2.44 83.13 23.15
N GLU A 718 -3.19 84.19 22.81
CA GLU A 718 -2.61 85.43 22.29
C GLU A 718 -1.77 86.18 23.33
N ARG A 719 -2.13 86.09 24.63
CA ARG A 719 -1.35 86.66 25.73
C ARG A 719 -0.05 85.89 25.93
N GLU A 720 -0.12 84.56 26.02
CA GLU A 720 1.05 83.70 26.20
C GLU A 720 1.96 83.70 24.97
N LYS A 721 1.41 83.76 23.75
CA LYS A 721 2.18 83.94 22.52
C LYS A 721 3.01 85.23 22.53
N LYS A 722 2.46 86.32 23.05
CA LYS A 722 3.23 87.57 23.24
C LYS A 722 4.36 87.40 24.26
N LYS A 723 4.11 86.69 25.37
CA LYS A 723 5.15 86.37 26.36
C LYS A 723 6.25 85.49 25.75
N ILE A 724 5.88 84.47 24.97
CA ILE A 724 6.83 83.58 24.26
C ILE A 724 7.68 84.37 23.26
N GLU A 725 7.09 85.30 22.49
CA GLU A 725 7.86 86.17 21.60
C GLU A 725 8.79 87.14 22.36
N MET A 726 8.33 87.69 23.48
CA MET A 726 9.19 88.49 24.36
C MET A 726 10.36 87.67 24.92
N LEU A 727 10.11 86.43 25.36
CA LEU A 727 11.11 85.49 25.83
C LEU A 727 12.14 85.18 24.73
N LYS A 728 11.66 84.90 23.51
CA LYS A 728 12.50 84.68 22.32
C LYS A 728 13.41 85.88 22.04
N ASN A 729 12.86 87.10 22.09
CA ASN A 729 13.62 88.32 21.84
C ASN A 729 14.70 88.56 22.92
N LEU A 730 14.40 88.33 24.20
CA LEU A 730 15.38 88.41 25.29
C LEU A 730 16.53 87.41 25.11
N LEU A 731 16.24 86.19 24.65
CA LEU A 731 17.27 85.19 24.37
C LEU A 731 18.06 85.49 23.08
N MET A 732 17.43 86.09 22.07
CA MET A 732 18.16 86.60 20.89
C MET A 732 19.07 87.78 21.25
N GLU A 733 18.67 88.64 22.18
CA GLU A 733 19.53 89.70 22.72
C GLU A 733 20.67 89.15 23.58
N THR A 734 20.38 88.13 24.40
CA THR A 734 21.40 87.35 25.11
C THR A 734 22.41 86.77 24.11
N ARG A 735 21.93 86.16 23.03
CA ARG A 735 22.75 85.63 21.94
C ARG A 735 23.61 86.70 21.28
N SER A 736 23.06 87.89 20.99
CA SER A 736 23.81 88.97 20.33
C SER A 736 24.90 89.58 21.22
N LYS A 737 24.67 89.66 22.54
CA LYS A 737 25.69 90.09 23.52
C LYS A 737 26.82 89.08 23.68
N LEU A 738 26.51 87.79 23.57
CA LEU A 738 27.51 86.72 23.54
C LEU A 738 28.37 86.77 22.25
N PHE A 739 27.79 87.25 21.13
CA PHE A 739 28.42 87.29 19.80
C PHE A 739 28.20 88.62 19.06
N PRO A 740 28.94 89.68 19.38
CA PRO A 740 28.80 90.96 18.68
C PRO A 740 29.34 90.97 17.23
N ASN A 741 30.17 89.99 16.83
CA ASN A 741 30.70 89.83 15.46
C ASN A 741 30.69 88.34 15.04
N PHE A 742 29.94 88.02 13.97
CA PHE A 742 29.62 86.65 13.52
C PHE A 742 30.76 85.85 12.85
N GLU A 743 31.98 86.38 12.75
CA GLU A 743 32.99 85.83 11.82
C GLU A 743 34.02 84.84 12.40
N LYS A 744 33.94 84.39 13.65
CA LYS A 744 34.83 83.31 14.15
C LYS A 744 34.11 82.29 15.04
N ASN A 745 34.28 81.01 14.68
CA ASN A 745 33.89 79.80 15.42
C ASN A 745 34.60 79.67 16.78
N GLU A 746 34.37 80.60 17.71
CA GLU A 746 34.65 80.37 19.13
C GLU A 746 33.35 79.89 19.78
N LEU A 747 33.33 78.63 20.25
CA LEU A 747 32.27 78.17 21.15
C LEU A 747 32.37 78.98 22.45
N VAL A 748 31.50 79.96 22.60
CA VAL A 748 31.36 80.72 23.85
C VAL A 748 30.48 79.91 24.80
N GLU A 749 30.94 79.68 26.02
CA GLU A 749 30.18 78.97 27.05
C GLU A 749 28.78 79.62 27.21
N GLY A 750 27.73 78.80 27.10
CA GLY A 750 26.32 79.23 27.13
C GLY A 750 25.63 79.34 25.77
N SER A 751 26.36 79.46 24.65
CA SER A 751 25.76 79.69 23.33
C SER A 751 24.89 78.54 22.82
N ILE A 752 25.38 77.30 23.01
CA ILE A 752 24.65 76.09 22.63
C ILE A 752 23.35 75.97 23.44
N LEU A 753 23.39 76.35 24.71
CA LEU A 753 22.22 76.30 25.57
C LEU A 753 21.20 77.37 25.15
N VAL A 754 21.64 78.59 24.82
CA VAL A 754 20.76 79.63 24.26
C VAL A 754 20.11 79.17 22.94
N ASP A 755 20.87 78.57 22.02
CA ASP A 755 20.35 78.09 20.73
C ASP A 755 19.36 76.92 20.90
N ARG A 756 19.60 76.04 21.89
CA ARG A 756 18.67 74.96 22.26
C ARG A 756 17.36 75.54 22.81
N ILE A 757 17.44 76.47 23.74
CA ILE A 757 16.25 77.09 24.33
C ILE A 757 15.45 77.83 23.25
N LEU A 758 16.11 78.50 22.30
CA LEU A 758 15.42 79.15 21.17
C LEU A 758 14.64 78.15 20.30
N TYR A 759 15.17 76.95 20.08
CA TYR A 759 14.47 75.88 19.38
C TYR A 759 13.26 75.39 20.20
N GLU A 760 13.44 75.14 21.48
CA GLU A 760 12.37 74.67 22.39
C GLU A 760 11.25 75.70 22.57
N ILE A 761 11.57 77.00 22.49
CA ILE A 761 10.58 78.08 22.46
C ILE A 761 9.72 78.04 21.21
N ASP A 762 10.29 77.70 20.05
CA ASP A 762 9.54 77.56 18.81
C ASP A 762 8.60 76.34 18.85
N GLU A 763 9.03 75.24 19.47
CA GLU A 763 8.15 74.08 19.74
C GLU A 763 7.04 74.44 20.75
N LEU A 764 7.38 75.12 21.85
CA LEU A 764 6.40 75.61 22.83
C LEU A 764 5.32 76.47 22.16
N LYS A 765 5.74 77.38 21.27
CA LYS A 765 4.82 78.21 20.50
C LYS A 765 3.92 77.37 19.60
N HIS A 766 4.46 76.36 18.93
CA HIS A 766 3.70 75.47 18.06
C HIS A 766 2.63 74.70 18.85
N TRP A 767 2.99 74.10 20.00
CA TRP A 767 2.04 73.39 20.84
C TRP A 767 0.95 74.29 21.40
N LEU A 768 1.32 75.52 21.79
CA LEU A 768 0.36 76.53 22.26
C LEU A 768 -0.63 76.94 21.16
N GLU A 769 -0.16 77.16 19.92
CA GLU A 769 -1.01 77.52 18.77
C GLU A 769 -1.93 76.37 18.32
N SER A 770 -1.49 75.13 18.52
CA SER A 770 -2.27 73.91 18.24
C SER A 770 -3.28 73.56 19.34
N PHE A 771 -3.38 74.39 20.39
CA PHE A 771 -4.21 74.17 21.58
C PHE A 771 -3.86 72.88 22.35
N GLU A 772 -2.61 72.41 22.24
CA GLU A 772 -2.09 71.25 22.95
C GLU A 772 -1.41 71.69 24.27
N PHE A 773 -2.23 72.19 25.21
CA PHE A 773 -1.76 72.87 26.42
C PHE A 773 -0.92 72.01 27.37
N ASN A 774 -1.07 70.69 27.35
CA ASN A 774 -0.25 69.79 28.15
C ASN A 774 1.16 69.65 27.58
N GLU A 775 1.29 69.49 26.25
CA GLU A 775 2.59 69.48 25.58
C GLU A 775 3.26 70.86 25.67
N ALA A 776 2.48 71.94 25.54
CA ALA A 776 2.96 73.29 25.83
C ALA A 776 3.43 73.44 27.29
N LEU A 777 2.74 72.85 28.27
CA LEU A 777 3.17 72.91 29.67
C LEU A 777 4.45 72.11 29.94
N LEU A 778 4.61 70.94 29.31
CA LEU A 778 5.85 70.16 29.39
C LEU A 778 7.01 70.93 28.76
N GLN A 779 6.82 71.44 27.54
CA GLN A 779 7.83 72.23 26.87
C GLN A 779 8.17 73.51 27.64
N ALA A 780 7.18 74.16 28.27
CA ALA A 780 7.40 75.34 29.11
C ALA A 780 8.23 75.02 30.38
N LYS A 781 8.10 73.82 30.95
CA LYS A 781 8.95 73.37 32.07
C LYS A 781 10.39 73.20 31.63
N ASP A 782 10.62 72.59 30.47
CA ASP A 782 11.97 72.40 29.93
C ASP A 782 12.63 73.75 29.63
N VAL A 783 11.89 74.67 28.99
CA VAL A 783 12.35 76.05 28.75
C VAL A 783 12.65 76.79 30.06
N GLU A 784 11.82 76.66 31.11
CA GLU A 784 12.11 77.25 32.42
C GLU A 784 13.37 76.64 33.05
N GLU A 785 13.51 75.32 33.05
CA GLU A 785 14.67 74.65 33.63
C GLU A 785 15.98 75.08 32.95
N GLN A 786 15.97 75.14 31.61
CA GLN A 786 17.14 75.56 30.84
C GLN A 786 17.46 77.05 31.00
N THR A 787 16.46 77.92 31.11
CA THR A 787 16.67 79.35 31.38
C THR A 787 17.17 79.59 32.82
N ILE A 788 16.73 78.81 33.81
CA ILE A 788 17.34 78.78 35.15
C ILE A 788 18.80 78.32 35.06
N GLY A 789 19.08 77.32 34.23
CA GLY A 789 20.44 76.88 33.93
C GLY A 789 21.32 78.03 33.41
N LEU A 790 20.83 78.81 32.45
CA LEU A 790 21.52 80.01 31.97
C LEU A 790 21.72 81.06 33.07
N ARG A 791 20.71 81.29 33.91
CA ARG A 791 20.81 82.24 35.03
C ARG A 791 21.90 81.83 36.01
N ASN A 792 21.92 80.57 36.41
CA ASN A 792 22.95 80.05 37.32
C ASN A 792 24.37 80.21 36.73
N LEU A 793 24.54 79.98 35.42
CA LEU A 793 25.82 80.22 34.74
C LEU A 793 26.20 81.70 34.76
N SER A 794 25.23 82.60 34.58
CA SER A 794 25.41 84.05 34.66
C SER A 794 25.82 84.51 36.07
N ASP A 795 25.14 84.01 37.11
CA ASP A 795 25.41 84.32 38.52
C ASP A 795 26.81 83.87 38.97
N LEU A 796 27.24 82.70 38.49
CA LEU A 796 28.59 82.17 38.70
C LEU A 796 29.66 82.91 37.87
N ARG A 797 29.26 83.90 37.06
CA ARG A 797 30.11 84.68 36.16
C ARG A 797 30.91 83.81 35.17
N LEU A 798 30.31 82.71 34.72
CA LEU A 798 30.94 81.77 33.80
C LEU A 798 30.82 82.30 32.36
N GLY A 799 31.96 82.42 31.68
CA GLY A 799 32.04 82.88 30.30
C GLY A 799 31.53 84.31 30.07
N LYS A 800 31.08 84.60 28.84
CA LYS A 800 30.50 85.90 28.46
C LYS A 800 29.02 86.06 28.86
N ILE A 801 28.40 85.03 29.42
CA ILE A 801 26.97 85.03 29.82
C ILE A 801 26.70 86.13 30.85
N ALA A 802 27.67 86.39 31.74
CA ALA A 802 27.59 87.46 32.74
C ALA A 802 27.32 88.86 32.15
N SER A 803 27.69 89.09 30.87
CA SER A 803 27.43 90.37 30.17
C SER A 803 25.96 90.55 29.75
N ALA A 804 25.18 89.47 29.78
CA ALA A 804 23.75 89.44 29.48
C ALA A 804 22.91 89.06 30.71
N SER A 805 23.43 89.30 31.93
CA SER A 805 22.81 88.84 33.16
C SER A 805 21.38 89.34 33.36
N LEU A 806 21.10 90.57 32.92
CA LEU A 806 19.76 91.16 33.02
C LEU A 806 18.77 90.48 32.06
N GLU A 807 19.18 90.19 30.83
CA GLU A 807 18.33 89.52 29.84
C GLU A 807 18.05 88.07 30.26
N VAL A 808 19.06 87.38 30.78
CA VAL A 808 18.93 86.00 31.26
C VAL A 808 18.00 85.91 32.48
N GLU A 809 18.09 86.84 33.44
CA GLU A 809 17.15 86.89 34.58
C GLU A 809 15.71 87.06 34.10
N ASN A 810 15.49 88.04 33.21
CA ASN A 810 14.16 88.32 32.66
C ASN A 810 13.63 87.14 31.84
N SER A 811 14.50 86.42 31.13
CA SER A 811 14.13 85.20 30.41
C SER A 811 13.68 84.08 31.37
N ALA A 812 14.38 83.86 32.48
CA ALA A 812 14.00 82.85 33.47
C ALA A 812 12.68 83.21 34.17
N GLU A 813 12.47 84.48 34.50
CA GLU A 813 11.22 84.94 35.11
C GLU A 813 10.03 84.80 34.15
N LEU A 814 10.22 85.17 32.88
CA LEU A 814 9.17 85.08 31.87
C LEU A 814 8.86 83.62 31.48
N ALA A 815 9.85 82.73 31.44
CA ALA A 815 9.65 81.30 31.24
C ALA A 815 8.83 80.68 32.39
N ARG A 816 9.16 81.05 33.64
CA ARG A 816 8.39 80.65 34.83
C ARG A 816 6.95 81.12 34.77
N GLU A 817 6.70 82.39 34.40
CA GLU A 817 5.34 82.92 34.26
C GLU A 817 4.53 82.14 33.23
N ILE A 818 5.10 81.87 32.04
CA ILE A 818 4.42 81.11 30.98
C ILE A 818 4.05 79.71 31.49
N ARG A 819 4.96 79.05 32.21
CA ARG A 819 4.71 77.73 32.81
C ARG A 819 3.64 77.80 33.91
N GLU A 820 3.67 78.80 34.79
CA GLU A 820 2.69 79.02 35.85
C GLU A 820 1.29 79.28 35.27
N ASP A 821 1.19 80.13 34.25
CA ASP A 821 -0.05 80.42 33.51
C ASP A 821 -0.64 79.17 32.85
N LEU A 822 0.21 78.35 32.20
CA LEU A 822 -0.19 77.07 31.61
C LEU A 822 -0.61 76.04 32.67
N GLU A 823 0.06 76.01 33.82
CA GLU A 823 -0.28 75.12 34.94
C GLU A 823 -1.60 75.53 35.60
N GLU A 824 -1.86 76.83 35.76
CA GLU A 824 -3.12 77.35 36.29
C GLU A 824 -4.29 77.04 35.34
N LEU A 825 -4.09 77.18 34.02
CA LEU A 825 -5.08 76.78 33.02
C LEU A 825 -5.42 75.29 33.12
N SER A 826 -4.41 74.43 33.29
CA SER A 826 -4.58 72.98 33.49
C SER A 826 -5.37 72.67 34.78
N ARG A 827 -5.24 73.51 35.82
CA ARG A 827 -5.97 73.36 37.09
C ARG A 827 -7.44 73.81 37.03
N GLN A 828 -7.80 74.77 36.16
CA GLN A 828 -9.15 75.37 36.10
C GLN A 828 -10.20 74.64 35.22
N GLY A 829 -9.85 73.57 34.48
CA GLY A 829 -10.79 72.85 33.60
C GLY A 829 -11.86 71.99 34.33
N GLY A 830 -13.09 72.50 34.48
CA GLY A 830 -14.22 71.89 35.21
C GLY A 830 -14.86 70.60 34.64
N LYS A 831 -14.11 69.68 34.00
CA LYS A 831 -14.62 68.39 33.49
C LYS A 831 -13.88 67.15 34.02
N LYS A 832 -13.17 67.27 35.15
CA LYS A 832 -12.47 66.13 35.81
C LYS A 832 -13.42 64.99 36.23
N GLU A 833 -14.65 65.31 36.63
CA GLU A 833 -15.62 64.30 37.09
C GLU A 833 -16.15 63.43 35.93
N ILE A 834 -16.49 64.07 34.79
CA ILE A 834 -16.92 63.37 33.57
C ILE A 834 -15.77 62.51 33.03
N MET A 835 -14.54 63.01 33.04
CA MET A 835 -13.38 62.24 32.59
C MET A 835 -13.13 61.02 33.49
N ARG A 836 -13.24 61.18 34.81
CA ARG A 836 -13.11 60.10 35.78
C ARG A 836 -14.18 59.02 35.56
N ASP A 837 -15.42 59.40 35.26
CA ASP A 837 -16.50 58.47 34.91
C ASP A 837 -16.21 57.70 33.60
N LEU A 838 -15.69 58.36 32.57
CA LEU A 838 -15.30 57.69 31.31
C LEU A 838 -14.13 56.70 31.53
N VAL A 839 -13.12 57.08 32.31
CA VAL A 839 -12.01 56.19 32.68
C VAL A 839 -12.51 54.96 33.45
N GLN A 840 -13.39 55.15 34.43
CA GLN A 840 -13.96 54.04 35.19
C GLN A 840 -14.77 53.08 34.31
N LYS A 841 -15.56 53.62 33.37
CA LYS A 841 -16.29 52.81 32.39
C LYS A 841 -15.35 52.07 31.44
N GLN A 842 -14.29 52.72 30.95
CA GLN A 842 -13.27 52.10 30.11
C GLN A 842 -12.58 50.93 30.84
N ASP A 843 -12.18 51.15 32.10
CA ASP A 843 -11.53 50.13 32.91
C ASP A 843 -12.48 48.97 33.26
N SER A 844 -13.79 49.24 33.39
CA SER A 844 -14.82 48.20 33.56
C SER A 844 -14.95 47.32 32.33
N ILE A 845 -15.11 47.91 31.14
CA ILE A 845 -15.23 47.16 29.88
C ILE A 845 -13.98 46.32 29.66
N LYS A 846 -12.78 46.90 29.85
CA LYS A 846 -11.50 46.19 29.79
C LYS A 846 -11.42 45.00 30.76
N LYS A 847 -11.96 45.15 31.99
CA LYS A 847 -12.02 44.08 32.98
C LYS A 847 -12.95 42.96 32.52
N ASP A 848 -14.09 43.29 31.96
CA ASP A 848 -15.05 42.30 31.44
C ASP A 848 -14.49 41.59 30.20
N THR A 849 -13.79 42.30 29.31
CA THR A 849 -12.99 41.68 28.23
C THR A 849 -11.95 40.71 28.80
N SER A 850 -11.27 41.07 29.90
CA SER A 850 -10.29 40.18 30.55
C SER A 850 -10.95 38.93 31.17
N LYS A 851 -12.15 39.07 31.74
CA LYS A 851 -12.92 37.92 32.24
C LYS A 851 -13.36 37.01 31.09
N LEU A 852 -13.78 37.58 29.96
CA LEU A 852 -14.16 36.81 28.78
C LEU A 852 -12.96 36.06 28.21
N ILE A 853 -11.78 36.69 28.11
CA ILE A 853 -10.54 36.01 27.74
C ILE A 853 -10.24 34.87 28.71
N GLY A 854 -10.35 35.11 30.02
CA GLY A 854 -10.17 34.06 31.04
C GLY A 854 -11.19 32.92 30.90
N LYS A 855 -12.45 33.22 30.61
CA LYS A 855 -13.48 32.22 30.33
C LYS A 855 -13.14 31.44 29.06
N ILE A 856 -12.70 32.09 28.00
CA ILE A 856 -12.30 31.45 26.74
C ILE A 856 -11.08 30.54 26.93
N SER A 857 -10.08 30.99 27.70
CA SER A 857 -8.94 30.15 28.07
C SER A 857 -9.37 28.97 28.94
N GLY A 858 -10.26 29.18 29.91
CA GLY A 858 -10.84 28.10 30.71
C GLY A 858 -11.75 27.17 29.90
N LEU A 859 -12.38 27.66 28.83
CA LEU A 859 -13.14 26.82 27.89
C LEU A 859 -12.22 25.97 27.02
N SER A 860 -10.95 26.35 26.84
CA SER A 860 -9.93 25.45 26.30
C SER A 860 -9.65 24.29 27.26
N GLU A 861 -9.68 24.52 28.57
CA GLU A 861 -9.62 23.48 29.61
C GLU A 861 -10.95 22.68 29.70
N GLU A 862 -12.09 23.31 29.39
CA GLU A 862 -13.42 22.67 29.25
C GLU A 862 -13.72 22.21 27.80
N LYS A 863 -12.69 22.01 26.97
CA LYS A 863 -12.74 21.25 25.70
C LYS A 863 -13.47 21.91 24.52
N LEU A 864 -13.47 23.23 24.40
CA LEU A 864 -13.85 23.94 23.18
C LEU A 864 -12.61 24.62 22.57
N ILE A 865 -11.95 23.98 21.59
CA ILE A 865 -10.88 24.64 20.81
C ILE A 865 -11.52 25.70 19.91
N LEU A 866 -11.27 26.96 20.28
CA LEU A 866 -11.62 28.13 19.49
C LEU A 866 -10.43 28.50 18.60
N PRO A 867 -10.68 29.01 17.37
CA PRO A 867 -9.62 29.57 16.54
C PRO A 867 -8.77 30.57 17.35
N PRO A 868 -7.42 30.44 17.34
CA PRO A 868 -6.53 31.30 18.14
C PRO A 868 -6.79 32.79 17.94
N LYS A 869 -7.22 33.13 16.71
CA LYS A 869 -7.56 34.47 16.27
C LYS A 869 -8.65 35.13 17.12
N ILE A 870 -9.63 34.39 17.66
CA ILE A 870 -10.65 34.96 18.55
C ILE A 870 -9.98 35.50 19.83
N GLY A 871 -9.14 34.69 20.47
CA GLY A 871 -8.40 35.09 21.66
C GLY A 871 -7.41 36.22 21.39
N GLU A 872 -6.68 36.16 20.27
CA GLU A 872 -5.76 37.19 19.82
C GLU A 872 -6.46 38.55 19.64
N LYS A 873 -7.61 38.59 18.96
CA LYS A 873 -8.37 39.83 18.76
C LYS A 873 -8.98 40.37 20.05
N LEU A 874 -9.37 39.53 21.00
CA LEU A 874 -9.78 39.98 22.32
C LEU A 874 -8.61 40.58 23.12
N LEU A 875 -7.41 39.99 23.03
CA LEU A 875 -6.20 40.52 23.64
C LEU A 875 -5.78 41.86 23.03
N GLU A 876 -5.81 41.98 21.70
CA GLU A 876 -5.59 43.26 20.99
C GLU A 876 -6.58 44.33 21.47
N SER A 877 -7.87 44.00 21.50
CA SER A 877 -8.91 44.91 21.97
C SER A 877 -8.66 45.38 23.40
N LYS A 878 -8.30 44.46 24.31
CA LYS A 878 -7.92 44.79 25.69
C LYS A 878 -6.72 45.75 25.74
N GLY A 879 -5.73 45.57 24.87
CA GLY A 879 -4.58 46.47 24.74
C GLY A 879 -5.00 47.88 24.33
N PHE A 880 -5.86 48.01 23.32
CA PHE A 880 -6.41 49.29 22.90
C PHE A 880 -7.29 49.94 23.99
N MET A 881 -8.12 49.18 24.69
CA MET A 881 -8.91 49.69 25.84
C MET A 881 -8.03 50.21 26.97
N GLN A 882 -6.88 49.57 27.22
CA GLN A 882 -5.88 50.07 28.17
C GLN A 882 -5.27 51.40 27.71
N GLY A 883 -4.93 51.49 26.42
CA GLY A 883 -4.47 52.74 25.80
C GLY A 883 -5.52 53.85 25.88
N ALA A 884 -6.78 53.55 25.60
CA ALA A 884 -7.89 54.49 25.76
C ALA A 884 -8.04 54.97 27.20
N SER A 885 -7.95 54.07 28.19
CA SER A 885 -8.00 54.41 29.62
C SER A 885 -6.87 55.35 30.03
N ASN A 886 -5.64 55.08 29.58
CA ASN A 886 -4.49 55.94 29.84
C ASN A 886 -4.66 57.32 29.17
N ASN A 887 -5.01 57.35 27.89
CA ASN A 887 -5.22 58.61 27.16
C ASN A 887 -6.35 59.44 27.76
N LEU A 888 -7.42 58.82 28.30
CA LEU A 888 -8.46 59.53 29.04
C LEU A 888 -7.94 60.10 30.38
N LYS A 889 -7.04 59.40 31.08
CA LYS A 889 -6.38 59.91 32.30
C LYS A 889 -5.45 61.10 31.98
N ASP A 890 -4.76 61.03 30.86
CA ASP A 890 -3.80 62.04 30.37
C ASP A 890 -4.48 63.17 29.57
N ILE A 891 -5.81 63.13 29.45
CA ILE A 891 -6.66 64.15 28.80
C ILE A 891 -6.44 64.21 27.27
N GLU A 892 -5.87 63.16 26.69
CA GLU A 892 -5.63 63.01 25.26
C GLU A 892 -6.86 62.44 24.52
N ILE A 893 -7.95 63.20 24.49
CA ILE A 893 -9.27 62.71 24.06
C ILE A 893 -9.27 62.18 22.62
N SER A 894 -8.52 62.80 21.71
CA SER A 894 -8.41 62.32 20.32
C SER A 894 -7.71 60.97 20.22
N LYS A 895 -6.63 60.76 20.99
CA LYS A 895 -5.92 59.48 21.04
C LYS A 895 -6.76 58.43 21.78
N ALA A 896 -7.53 58.82 22.80
CA ALA A 896 -8.49 57.94 23.46
C ALA A 896 -9.56 57.41 22.48
N LEU A 897 -10.16 58.30 21.69
CA LEU A 897 -11.14 57.92 20.66
C LEU A 897 -10.54 56.98 19.60
N SER A 898 -9.30 57.24 19.18
CA SER A 898 -8.60 56.35 18.24
C SER A 898 -8.42 54.95 18.82
N ASN A 899 -8.02 54.85 20.08
CA ASN A 899 -7.89 53.55 20.76
C ASN A 899 -9.24 52.87 20.97
N GLN A 900 -10.30 53.60 21.31
CA GLN A 900 -11.66 53.04 21.39
C GLN A 900 -12.12 52.50 20.02
N ASP A 901 -11.79 53.19 18.91
CA ASP A 901 -12.09 52.71 17.56
C ASP A 901 -11.36 51.40 17.23
N GLU A 902 -10.07 51.30 17.53
CA GLU A 902 -9.32 50.06 17.31
C GLU A 902 -9.80 48.92 18.23
N ALA A 903 -10.18 49.22 19.48
CA ALA A 903 -10.79 48.26 20.38
C ALA A 903 -12.11 47.69 19.81
N ILE A 904 -12.97 48.54 19.26
CA ILE A 904 -14.23 48.14 18.62
C ILE A 904 -13.97 47.29 17.37
N LYS A 905 -12.99 47.66 16.53
CA LYS A 905 -12.62 46.88 15.34
C LYS A 905 -12.15 45.47 15.71
N ALA A 906 -11.30 45.35 16.73
CA ALA A 906 -10.80 44.08 17.21
C ALA A 906 -11.93 43.20 17.80
N LEU A 907 -12.84 43.78 18.59
CA LEU A 907 -14.05 43.06 19.06
C LEU A 907 -14.92 42.57 17.91
N LYS A 908 -15.13 43.42 16.89
CA LYS A 908 -15.90 43.06 15.71
C LYS A 908 -15.28 41.88 14.95
N GLN A 909 -13.96 41.88 14.77
CA GLN A 909 -13.24 40.76 14.16
C GLN A 909 -13.36 39.48 14.99
N ALA A 910 -13.18 39.56 16.32
CA ALA A 910 -13.38 38.41 17.21
C ALA A 910 -14.80 37.83 17.09
N ARG A 911 -15.82 38.69 16.99
CA ARG A 911 -17.22 38.28 16.79
C ARG A 911 -17.43 37.62 15.43
N GLU A 912 -16.87 38.17 14.35
CA GLU A 912 -17.01 37.62 13.00
C GLU A 912 -16.39 36.23 12.91
N GLU A 913 -15.21 36.01 13.50
CA GLU A 913 -14.57 34.70 13.60
C GLU A 913 -15.44 33.70 14.41
N ALA A 914 -15.98 34.14 15.55
CA ALA A 914 -16.88 33.31 16.37
C ALA A 914 -18.19 32.96 15.63
N LYS A 915 -18.78 33.91 14.88
CA LYS A 915 -19.97 33.67 14.05
C LYS A 915 -19.69 32.72 12.90
N GLY A 916 -18.53 32.85 12.23
CA GLY A 916 -18.11 31.93 11.18
C GLY A 916 -17.92 30.50 11.71
N LEU A 917 -17.41 30.33 12.92
CA LEU A 917 -17.36 29.02 13.57
C LEU A 917 -18.76 28.48 13.90
N LEU A 918 -19.67 29.33 14.37
CA LEU A 918 -21.05 28.93 14.67
C LEU A 918 -21.79 28.45 13.41
N GLU A 919 -21.61 29.15 12.30
CA GLU A 919 -22.17 28.76 11.01
C GLU A 919 -21.64 27.38 10.57
N LYS A 920 -20.35 27.09 10.77
CA LYS A 920 -19.77 25.77 10.48
C LYS A 920 -20.39 24.66 11.34
N TYR A 921 -20.59 24.91 12.64
CA TYR A 921 -21.31 23.98 13.49
C TYR A 921 -22.77 23.77 13.00
N GLN A 922 -23.44 24.83 12.55
CA GLN A 922 -24.82 24.74 12.03
C GLN A 922 -24.90 23.95 10.72
N LEU A 923 -23.93 24.14 9.82
CA LEU A 923 -23.81 23.37 8.58
C LEU A 923 -23.54 21.89 8.87
N SER A 924 -22.62 21.61 9.79
CA SER A 924 -22.36 20.26 10.32
C SER A 924 -23.63 19.62 10.89
N ALA A 925 -24.40 20.35 11.68
CA ALA A 925 -25.66 19.87 12.26
C ALA A 925 -26.72 19.54 11.20
N LYS A 926 -26.65 20.17 10.02
CA LYS A 926 -27.53 19.88 8.87
C LYS A 926 -27.00 18.77 7.95
N GLY A 927 -25.86 18.16 8.28
CA GLY A 927 -25.23 17.16 7.40
C GLY A 927 -24.41 17.75 6.25
N MET A 928 -24.22 19.07 6.23
CA MET A 928 -23.47 19.80 5.20
C MET A 928 -22.12 20.26 5.76
N GLY A 929 -21.49 19.43 6.60
CA GLY A 929 -20.21 19.74 7.21
C GLY A 929 -19.11 19.95 6.17
N ILE A 930 -18.23 20.93 6.42
CA ILE A 930 -17.07 21.17 5.57
C ILE A 930 -16.03 20.08 5.87
N PRO A 931 -15.48 19.40 4.84
CA PRO A 931 -14.41 18.41 5.04
C PRO A 931 -13.20 19.01 5.75
N ALA A 932 -12.55 18.23 6.62
CA ALA A 932 -11.35 18.67 7.33
C ALA A 932 -10.19 19.18 6.42
N PRO A 933 -9.88 18.56 5.26
CA PRO A 933 -8.77 19.01 4.39
C PRO A 933 -8.95 20.44 3.88
N PHE A 934 -10.18 20.84 3.54
CA PHE A 934 -10.50 22.14 2.96
C PHE A 934 -10.11 23.30 3.88
N LEU A 935 -10.29 23.13 5.19
CA LEU A 935 -10.00 24.18 6.17
C LEU A 935 -8.54 24.24 6.60
N MET A 936 -7.73 23.21 6.30
CA MET A 936 -6.29 23.19 6.58
C MET A 936 -5.43 23.82 5.49
N GLY A 937 -6.03 24.38 4.43
CA GLY A 937 -5.31 25.18 3.43
C GLY A 937 -4.54 24.37 2.37
N ARG A 938 -4.97 23.14 2.06
CA ARG A 938 -4.50 22.43 0.85
C ARG A 938 -5.30 22.93 -0.36
N GLU A 939 -4.62 23.62 -1.28
CA GLU A 939 -5.23 24.32 -2.45
C GLU A 939 -5.52 23.43 -3.68
N GLU A 940 -5.15 22.15 -3.69
CA GLU A 940 -5.38 21.30 -4.86
C GLU A 940 -6.68 20.50 -4.72
N PHE A 941 -7.76 20.92 -5.41
CA PHE A 941 -8.79 19.98 -5.85
C PHE A 941 -9.40 20.31 -7.21
N LYS A 942 -9.56 19.24 -8.00
CA LYS A 942 -10.28 19.16 -9.28
C LYS A 942 -11.79 19.09 -9.00
N GLU A 943 -12.58 19.65 -9.93
CA GLU A 943 -14.06 19.72 -9.86
C GLU A 943 -14.71 18.33 -9.59
N GLY A 944 -15.34 18.19 -8.42
CA GLY A 944 -16.09 17.00 -7.98
C GLY A 944 -16.72 17.24 -6.61
N ILE A 945 -17.98 16.82 -6.40
CA ILE A 945 -18.89 17.34 -5.36
C ILE A 945 -18.76 16.60 -4.02
N HIS A 946 -18.74 17.37 -2.91
CA HIS A 946 -18.41 16.93 -1.56
C HIS A 946 -19.59 16.43 -0.71
N GLY A 947 -19.32 15.44 0.16
CA GLY A 947 -19.94 15.25 1.48
C GLY A 947 -21.37 14.70 1.54
N VAL A 948 -22.12 14.83 0.46
CA VAL A 948 -23.42 14.21 0.19
C VAL A 948 -23.50 14.14 -1.34
N ASP A 949 -23.86 13.00 -1.93
CA ASP A 949 -24.30 13.01 -3.32
C ASP A 949 -25.56 13.89 -3.41
N THR A 950 -25.36 15.16 -3.78
CA THR A 950 -26.42 16.10 -4.15
C THR A 950 -26.60 16.11 -5.66
N SER A 951 -26.34 15.00 -6.36
CA SER A 951 -26.99 14.81 -7.66
C SER A 951 -28.44 15.22 -7.45
N TYR A 952 -28.82 16.28 -8.16
CA TYR A 952 -30.10 16.92 -8.02
C TYR A 952 -31.14 15.90 -8.44
N VAL A 953 -31.57 15.09 -7.47
CA VAL A 953 -32.77 14.29 -7.58
C VAL A 953 -33.85 15.33 -7.44
N GLU A 954 -34.28 15.89 -8.58
CA GLU A 954 -35.50 16.67 -8.66
C GLU A 954 -36.56 15.85 -7.95
N ILE A 955 -36.93 16.29 -6.74
CA ILE A 955 -38.05 15.74 -6.00
C ILE A 955 -39.22 16.38 -6.72
N PRO A 956 -39.97 15.62 -7.54
CA PRO A 956 -41.12 16.18 -8.21
C PRO A 956 -42.03 16.71 -7.11
N SER A 957 -42.42 17.99 -7.21
CA SER A 957 -43.48 18.48 -6.34
C SER A 957 -44.68 17.53 -6.45
N ALA A 958 -45.47 17.37 -5.38
CA ALA A 958 -46.66 16.50 -5.37
C ALA A 958 -47.67 16.79 -6.52
N GLU A 959 -47.44 17.85 -7.31
CA GLU A 959 -48.18 18.21 -8.50
C GLU A 959 -47.73 17.51 -9.79
N GLU A 960 -46.47 17.07 -9.91
CA GLU A 960 -45.96 16.34 -11.10
C GLU A 960 -46.36 14.86 -11.12
N PHE A 961 -46.81 14.32 -9.98
CA PHE A 961 -47.44 12.99 -9.87
C PHE A 961 -48.97 13.00 -10.13
N LYS A 962 -49.51 14.03 -10.81
CA LYS A 962 -50.95 14.12 -11.15
C LYS A 962 -51.42 13.06 -12.15
N GLU A 963 -50.53 12.41 -12.92
CA GLU A 963 -50.94 11.36 -13.88
C GLU A 963 -51.39 10.04 -13.23
N GLY A 964 -51.08 9.82 -11.93
CA GLY A 964 -51.61 8.68 -11.17
C GLY A 964 -53.07 8.84 -10.73
N ARG A 965 -53.60 10.06 -10.68
CA ARG A 965 -54.99 10.31 -10.23
C ARG A 965 -56.02 9.94 -11.30
N GLU A 966 -55.75 10.22 -12.58
CA GLU A 966 -56.65 9.83 -13.68
C GLU A 966 -56.66 8.31 -13.89
N PHE A 967 -55.50 7.64 -13.71
CA PHE A 967 -55.41 6.19 -13.73
C PHE A 967 -56.20 5.57 -12.56
N LYS A 968 -56.01 6.10 -11.34
CA LYS A 968 -56.76 5.71 -10.12
C LYS A 968 -58.27 5.96 -10.25
N GLU A 969 -58.68 7.07 -10.87
CA GLU A 969 -60.09 7.35 -11.16
C GLU A 969 -60.67 6.41 -12.22
N SER A 970 -59.90 6.06 -13.26
CA SER A 970 -60.32 5.09 -14.28
C SER A 970 -60.48 3.68 -13.69
N LEU A 971 -59.61 3.29 -12.75
CA LEU A 971 -59.63 2.01 -12.03
C LEU A 971 -60.79 1.96 -11.02
N LEU A 972 -61.03 3.05 -10.28
CA LEU A 972 -62.16 3.18 -9.35
C LEU A 972 -63.51 3.20 -10.07
N LYS A 973 -63.56 3.73 -11.30
CA LYS A 973 -64.77 3.73 -12.13
C LYS A 973 -65.08 2.34 -12.67
N SER A 974 -64.06 1.57 -13.06
CA SER A 974 -64.21 0.19 -13.51
C SER A 974 -64.47 -0.80 -12.35
N LEU A 975 -64.01 -0.50 -11.13
CA LEU A 975 -64.37 -1.27 -9.92
C LEU A 975 -65.78 -0.99 -9.39
N LYS A 976 -66.35 0.19 -9.67
CA LYS A 976 -67.76 0.53 -9.33
C LYS A 976 -68.80 -0.24 -10.16
N GLU A 977 -68.44 -0.69 -11.36
CA GLU A 977 -69.35 -1.41 -12.26
C GLU A 977 -69.53 -2.90 -11.90
N GLY A 978 -68.74 -3.43 -10.94
CA GLY A 978 -68.70 -4.85 -10.61
C GLY A 978 -69.29 -5.28 -9.24
N SER A 979 -70.05 -4.43 -8.54
CA SER A 979 -70.59 -4.78 -7.20
C SER A 979 -72.08 -5.16 -7.24
N PRO A 980 -72.53 -6.30 -6.65
CA PRO A 980 -73.94 -6.69 -6.57
C PRO A 980 -74.80 -5.68 -5.77
N GLU A 981 -76.08 -5.52 -6.16
CA GLU A 981 -77.03 -4.60 -5.51
C GLU A 981 -77.15 -4.84 -4.00
N GLY A 982 -76.91 -3.79 -3.20
CA GLY A 982 -77.06 -3.80 -1.75
C GLY A 982 -75.80 -3.40 -0.96
N PHE A 983 -74.61 -3.39 -1.58
CA PHE A 983 -73.33 -3.13 -0.88
C PHE A 983 -72.65 -1.80 -1.19
N SER A 984 -73.27 -0.91 -2.00
CA SER A 984 -72.61 0.35 -2.42
C SER A 984 -72.39 1.31 -1.25
N GLU A 985 -73.29 1.33 -0.27
CA GLU A 985 -73.25 2.23 0.88
C GLU A 985 -72.23 1.76 1.95
N LEU A 986 -72.07 0.44 2.10
CA LEU A 986 -71.05 -0.16 2.97
C LEU A 986 -69.63 0.04 2.40
N ASN A 987 -69.45 -0.09 1.08
CA ASN A 987 -68.17 0.19 0.44
C ASN A 987 -67.83 1.68 0.55
N LYS A 988 -68.80 2.58 0.37
CA LYS A 988 -68.58 4.03 0.55
C LYS A 988 -68.13 4.37 1.97
N ASN A 989 -68.80 3.83 3.00
CA ASN A 989 -68.44 4.06 4.40
C ASN A 989 -67.08 3.43 4.80
N TYR A 990 -66.70 2.32 4.17
CA TYR A 990 -65.38 1.69 4.36
C TYR A 990 -64.26 2.56 3.78
N TYR A 991 -64.43 3.09 2.57
CA TYR A 991 -63.43 3.95 1.93
C TYR A 991 -63.36 5.38 2.53
N GLU A 992 -64.47 5.94 3.01
CA GLU A 992 -64.46 7.23 3.74
C GLU A 992 -63.75 7.15 5.11
N ARG A 993 -63.63 5.94 5.69
CA ARG A 993 -62.84 5.70 6.91
C ARG A 993 -61.34 5.57 6.67
N ILE A 994 -60.92 5.25 5.45
CA ILE A 994 -59.51 5.04 5.08
C ILE A 994 -58.85 6.33 4.58
N ILE A 995 -59.64 7.34 4.19
CA ILE A 995 -59.16 8.61 3.61
C ILE A 995 -59.10 9.75 4.67
N LYS A 996 -59.37 9.47 5.95
CA LYS A 996 -59.37 10.49 7.02
C LYS A 996 -58.19 10.39 7.95
#